data_AF-B9G0I9-F1
#
_entry.id   AF-B9G0I9-F1
#
_cell.length_a   1.000
_cell.length_b   1.000
_cell.length_c   1.000
_cell.angle_alpha   90.00
_cell.angle_beta   90.00
_cell.angle_gamma   90.00
#
_symmetry.space_group_name_H-M   'P 1'
#
loop_
_entity.id
_entity.type
_entity.pdbx_description
1 polymer ?
#
loop_
_entity_poly.entity_id
_entity_poly.type
_entity_poly.pdbx_seq_one_letter_code
_entity_poly.pdbx_strand_id
1 'polypeptide(L)'
;MPDIQLGCHTIRSHGTSVARLHMYDWIILLFLAVVDGLLNIIEPFHRFVGRDMMTDLRYPLKGNTIPFWAVPLIAIVLPWVVFGGIYFKKKNVYDLHHGILGILYSVLITAVITDAIKDGVGRPRPDFFWRCFPDGIPKFDNVTTNVICHGEKSVIKEGHKSFPSGHSSWSFAGLGFLAWYLAGKLKAFDRKGHIAKLCIVFLPLLVASLVAVSRVDDYWHHWQDVFAGGIIGLTVSSFCYLQFFPYPFDADAVWPHAYFQQLADTQSNGIANSYNMGPTDIEIADEGHGAISLRDTSPILDTMESASSPSIHSLSRPRGKPGNATLRATPAPRSQNCNISRRCELEEEEPLVSRQRGSEPGIMADTQLGCHTIGSHGIKVAKFHLYDWMILIFLAVVYGLFNIIEPFHRFVGSDMLTDLRYPLKGNTVPFWAVPLIAIVLPWAIFGGIYFKKKNVYDLHHGILGILYSVLITAVITDAIKNGVGRPRPDFFWRCFPDGKPNFNNVTGDVICHGERSVIKEGYKSFPSGHSSGAFAGLGFLAWYLAGKLKAFKREGHIAKLCLVFLPLLVASLVAVSRVDDYWHHWQDVFAGGIIGLTVASFCYLQFFPYPFDADAIWPHAHFQLLAESRSNGNENSHNMGWTETDAFHEGAGAVALRDTSLVLDSMESGRRF
;
A
#
# COMPACT_ATOMS: atom_id res chain seq x y z
N MET A 1 18.94 13.42 12.19
CA MET A 1 18.91 13.79 13.62
C MET A 1 19.57 12.66 14.39
N PRO A 2 20.54 12.93 15.28
CA PRO A 2 21.02 11.91 16.21
C PRO A 2 19.88 11.46 17.13
N ASP A 3 19.81 10.16 17.39
CA ASP A 3 18.78 9.51 18.20
C ASP A 3 18.88 9.95 19.67
N ILE A 4 18.23 11.06 20.04
CA ILE A 4 17.91 11.34 21.45
C ILE A 4 16.78 10.36 21.82
N GLN A 5 17.16 9.15 22.19
CA GLN A 5 16.22 8.18 22.75
C GLN A 5 15.86 8.64 24.17
N LEU A 6 14.56 8.81 24.44
CA LEU A 6 14.12 8.72 25.83
C LEU A 6 14.71 7.44 26.43
N GLY A 7 15.11 7.48 27.70
CA GLY A 7 15.61 6.30 28.40
C GLY A 7 14.66 5.09 28.28
N CYS A 8 15.11 3.92 28.72
CA CYS A 8 14.33 2.68 28.58
C CYS A 8 13.00 2.74 29.39
N HIS A 9 11.91 3.20 28.77
CA HIS A 9 10.57 3.24 29.38
C HIS A 9 9.93 1.87 29.30
N THR A 10 10.11 1.09 30.38
CA THR A 10 9.58 -0.28 30.51
C THR A 10 8.20 -0.30 31.16
N ILE A 11 7.46 -1.42 31.03
CA ILE A 11 6.10 -1.56 31.60
C ILE A 11 6.15 -1.34 33.11
N ARG A 12 7.25 -1.78 33.76
CA ARG A 12 7.46 -1.61 35.20
C ARG A 12 7.67 -0.17 35.62
N SER A 13 8.29 0.67 34.79
CA SER A 13 8.59 2.05 35.18
C SER A 13 7.47 3.02 34.82
N HIS A 14 6.88 2.92 33.61
CA HIS A 14 5.93 3.92 33.11
C HIS A 14 4.57 3.34 32.70
N GLY A 15 4.38 2.02 32.71
CA GLY A 15 3.16 1.38 32.21
C GLY A 15 1.89 1.78 32.97
N THR A 16 1.96 1.91 34.29
CA THR A 16 0.82 2.35 35.13
C THR A 16 0.47 3.81 34.89
N SER A 17 1.47 4.66 34.65
CA SER A 17 1.27 6.08 34.33
C SER A 17 0.57 6.23 32.97
N VAL A 18 1.08 5.56 31.94
CA VAL A 18 0.51 5.59 30.59
C VAL A 18 -0.93 5.05 30.57
N ALA A 19 -1.19 3.92 31.24
CA ALA A 19 -2.55 3.37 31.32
C ALA A 19 -3.53 4.29 32.05
N ARG A 20 -3.08 5.03 33.06
CA ARG A 20 -3.91 6.00 33.79
C ARG A 20 -4.22 7.23 32.93
N LEU A 21 -3.25 7.73 32.15
CA LEU A 21 -3.45 8.84 31.22
C LEU A 21 -4.55 8.52 30.20
N HIS A 22 -4.54 7.30 29.67
CA HIS A 22 -5.50 6.81 28.68
C HIS A 22 -6.70 6.07 29.29
N MET A 23 -7.05 6.33 30.57
CA MET A 23 -8.15 5.62 31.24
C MET A 23 -9.49 5.74 30.49
N TYR A 24 -9.78 6.92 29.93
CA TYR A 24 -11.00 7.13 29.14
C TYR A 24 -11.03 6.28 27.87
N ASP A 25 -9.88 6.04 27.24
CA ASP A 25 -9.80 5.19 26.06
C ASP A 25 -10.21 3.75 26.40
N TRP A 26 -9.74 3.22 27.53
CA TRP A 26 -10.13 1.89 28.00
C TRP A 26 -11.62 1.78 28.36
N ILE A 27 -12.20 2.84 28.93
CA ILE A 27 -13.64 2.90 29.22
C ILE A 27 -14.45 2.88 27.92
N ILE A 28 -14.03 3.65 26.91
CA ILE A 28 -14.70 3.66 25.60
C ILE A 28 -14.57 2.29 24.91
N LEU A 29 -13.42 1.63 24.97
CA LEU A 29 -13.26 0.27 24.44
C LEU A 29 -14.20 -0.72 25.12
N LEU A 30 -14.34 -0.64 26.44
CA LEU A 30 -15.32 -1.46 27.18
C LEU A 30 -16.76 -1.15 26.72
N PHE A 31 -17.10 0.13 26.57
CA PHE A 31 -18.40 0.56 26.07
C PHE A 31 -18.68 0.01 24.66
N LEU A 32 -17.73 0.11 23.74
CA LEU A 32 -17.86 -0.43 22.38
C LEU A 32 -18.08 -1.95 22.40
N ALA A 33 -17.36 -2.70 23.24
CA ALA A 33 -17.56 -4.14 23.39
C ALA A 33 -18.96 -4.49 23.95
N VAL A 34 -19.48 -3.69 24.88
CA VAL A 34 -20.85 -3.85 25.39
C VAL A 34 -21.88 -3.57 24.29
N VAL A 35 -21.70 -2.48 23.53
CA VAL A 35 -22.59 -2.14 22.41
C VAL A 35 -22.61 -3.25 21.37
N ASP A 36 -21.44 -3.78 20.99
CA ASP A 36 -21.32 -4.90 20.05
C ASP A 36 -22.03 -6.16 20.55
N GLY A 37 -21.88 -6.49 21.84
CA GLY A 37 -22.61 -7.58 22.49
C GLY A 37 -24.13 -7.39 22.45
N LEU A 38 -24.61 -6.15 22.68
CA LEU A 38 -26.04 -5.81 22.60
C LEU A 38 -26.59 -5.93 21.17
N LEU A 39 -25.84 -5.45 20.15
CA LEU A 39 -26.23 -5.59 18.74
C LEU A 39 -26.42 -7.06 18.36
N ASN A 40 -25.55 -7.96 18.82
CA ASN A 40 -25.68 -9.39 18.54
C ASN A 40 -26.96 -10.04 19.12
N ILE A 41 -27.54 -9.45 20.16
CA ILE A 41 -28.82 -9.89 20.75
C ILE A 41 -30.02 -9.41 19.93
N ILE A 42 -29.94 -8.23 19.29
CA ILE A 42 -31.03 -7.63 18.51
C ILE A 42 -31.45 -8.56 17.35
N GLU A 43 -32.77 -8.61 17.08
CA GLU A 43 -33.31 -9.29 15.90
C GLU A 43 -33.05 -8.44 14.65
N PRO A 44 -32.43 -9.01 13.61
CA PRO A 44 -32.17 -8.28 12.38
C PRO A 44 -33.48 -8.00 11.64
N PHE A 45 -33.48 -6.94 10.83
CA PHE A 45 -34.57 -6.67 9.91
C PHE A 45 -34.85 -7.88 9.01
N HIS A 46 -36.09 -8.34 8.94
CA HIS A 46 -36.46 -9.43 8.04
C HIS A 46 -36.80 -8.86 6.66
N ARG A 47 -35.77 -8.74 5.82
CA ARG A 47 -35.95 -8.35 4.42
C ARG A 47 -36.84 -9.37 3.70
N PHE A 48 -37.77 -8.87 2.88
CA PHE A 48 -38.64 -9.70 2.04
C PHE A 48 -37.84 -10.69 1.18
N VAL A 49 -38.25 -11.96 1.21
CA VAL A 49 -37.69 -13.04 0.38
C VAL A 49 -38.82 -13.70 -0.38
N GLY A 50 -38.91 -13.41 -1.68
CA GLY A 50 -39.92 -13.97 -2.57
C GLY A 50 -39.58 -15.36 -3.09
N ARG A 51 -40.57 -16.06 -3.62
CA ARG A 51 -40.43 -17.40 -4.22
C ARG A 51 -39.36 -17.47 -5.31
N ASP A 52 -39.34 -16.50 -6.22
CA ASP A 52 -38.43 -16.52 -7.37
C ASP A 52 -36.98 -16.23 -6.99
N MET A 53 -36.74 -15.56 -5.86
CA MET A 53 -35.40 -15.30 -5.33
C MET A 53 -34.78 -16.55 -4.68
N MET A 54 -35.60 -17.57 -4.40
CA MET A 54 -35.19 -18.72 -3.62
C MET A 54 -34.22 -19.65 -4.36
N THR A 55 -34.22 -19.60 -5.69
CA THR A 55 -33.28 -20.35 -6.54
C THR A 55 -31.84 -19.96 -6.24
N ASP A 56 -31.57 -18.65 -6.09
CA ASP A 56 -30.23 -18.11 -5.84
C ASP A 56 -29.75 -18.31 -4.39
N LEU A 57 -30.66 -18.71 -3.49
CA LEU A 57 -30.42 -18.90 -2.06
C LEU A 57 -30.41 -20.38 -1.64
N ARG A 58 -30.21 -21.28 -2.60
CA ARG A 58 -30.27 -22.74 -2.41
C ARG A 58 -28.89 -23.42 -2.29
N TYR A 59 -27.83 -22.65 -2.06
CA TYR A 59 -26.49 -23.21 -1.88
C TYR A 59 -26.44 -24.16 -0.66
N PRO A 60 -25.60 -25.20 -0.69
CA PRO A 60 -25.55 -26.19 0.38
C PRO A 60 -25.12 -25.55 1.71
N LEU A 61 -25.86 -25.87 2.78
CA LEU A 61 -25.52 -25.47 4.13
C LEU A 61 -24.26 -26.21 4.60
N LYS A 62 -23.13 -25.49 4.68
CA LYS A 62 -21.83 -26.03 5.09
C LYS A 62 -21.39 -25.47 6.45
N GLY A 63 -20.51 -26.21 7.12
CA GLY A 63 -19.78 -25.72 8.28
C GLY A 63 -18.83 -24.56 7.93
N ASN A 64 -18.26 -23.93 8.95
CA ASN A 64 -17.29 -22.84 8.79
C ASN A 64 -15.86 -23.39 8.72
N THR A 65 -15.14 -23.12 7.64
CA THR A 65 -13.70 -23.36 7.51
C THR A 65 -12.91 -22.57 8.54
N ILE A 66 -13.22 -21.27 8.69
CA ILE A 66 -12.71 -20.42 9.77
C ILE A 66 -13.87 -20.19 10.73
N PRO A 67 -13.86 -20.80 11.93
CA PRO A 67 -14.89 -20.55 12.93
C PRO A 67 -14.73 -19.13 13.49
N PHE A 68 -15.83 -18.53 13.94
CA PHE A 68 -15.82 -17.13 14.39
C PHE A 68 -14.81 -16.85 15.51
N TRP A 69 -14.59 -17.80 16.44
CA TRP A 69 -13.60 -17.65 17.52
C TRP A 69 -12.15 -17.55 17.03
N ALA A 70 -11.85 -18.04 15.82
CA ALA A 70 -10.52 -17.94 15.24
C ALA A 70 -10.22 -16.51 14.75
N VAL A 71 -11.25 -15.72 14.43
CA VAL A 71 -11.07 -14.35 13.92
C VAL A 71 -10.40 -13.44 14.95
N PRO A 72 -10.83 -13.34 16.22
CA PRO A 72 -10.11 -12.59 17.24
C PRO A 72 -8.67 -13.07 17.48
N LEU A 73 -8.41 -14.38 17.36
CA LEU A 73 -7.05 -14.90 17.50
C LEU A 73 -6.12 -14.41 16.38
N ILE A 74 -6.62 -14.41 15.14
CA ILE A 74 -5.86 -13.96 13.97
C ILE A 74 -5.75 -12.43 13.93
N ALA A 75 -6.83 -11.71 14.23
CA ALA A 75 -6.94 -10.26 14.05
C ALA A 75 -6.48 -9.45 15.27
N ILE A 76 -6.40 -10.03 16.47
CA ILE A 76 -5.99 -9.32 17.71
C ILE A 76 -4.77 -9.99 18.33
N VAL A 77 -4.85 -11.29 18.63
CA VAL A 77 -3.81 -11.99 19.40
C VAL A 77 -2.50 -12.09 18.59
N LEU A 78 -2.56 -12.44 17.31
CA LEU A 78 -1.38 -12.49 16.46
C LEU A 78 -0.67 -11.12 16.36
N PRO A 79 -1.36 -10.00 16.09
CA PRO A 79 -0.75 -8.68 16.17
C PRO A 79 -0.17 -8.34 17.55
N TRP A 80 -0.83 -8.71 18.65
CA TRP A 80 -0.28 -8.50 20.00
C TRP A 80 1.02 -9.26 20.23
N VAL A 81 1.15 -10.48 19.70
CA VAL A 81 2.42 -11.23 19.73
C VAL A 81 3.50 -10.47 18.96
N VAL A 82 3.18 -9.89 17.81
CA VAL A 82 4.12 -9.07 17.02
C VAL A 82 4.52 -7.80 17.78
N PHE A 83 3.57 -7.07 18.36
CA PHE A 83 3.83 -5.87 19.16
C PHE A 83 4.68 -6.20 20.39
N GLY A 84 4.37 -7.30 21.08
CA GLY A 84 5.15 -7.82 22.19
C GLY A 84 6.58 -8.16 21.79
N GLY A 85 6.78 -8.84 20.65
CA GLY A 85 8.11 -9.15 20.10
C GLY A 85 8.94 -7.89 19.82
N ILE A 86 8.32 -6.86 19.23
CA ILE A 86 8.96 -5.56 18.99
C ILE A 86 9.28 -4.85 20.31
N TYR A 87 8.36 -4.89 21.26
CA TYR A 87 8.57 -4.37 22.61
C TYR A 87 9.77 -5.05 23.31
N PHE A 88 9.91 -6.37 23.21
CA PHE A 88 11.05 -7.06 23.82
C PHE A 88 12.39 -6.58 23.27
N LYS A 89 12.46 -6.20 21.98
CA LYS A 89 13.65 -5.68 21.32
C LYS A 89 13.89 -4.18 21.57
N LYS A 90 12.84 -3.37 21.56
CA LYS A 90 12.92 -1.90 21.60
C LYS A 90 12.65 -1.29 22.97
N LYS A 91 12.03 -2.05 23.88
CA LYS A 91 11.68 -1.65 25.26
C LYS A 91 10.94 -0.32 25.37
N ASN A 92 10.04 -0.04 24.42
CA ASN A 92 9.22 1.18 24.41
C ASN A 92 7.77 0.86 24.75
N VAL A 93 7.32 1.24 25.96
CA VAL A 93 5.93 1.05 26.41
C VAL A 93 4.92 1.86 25.63
N TYR A 94 5.25 3.10 25.25
CA TYR A 94 4.32 3.96 24.53
C TYR A 94 3.92 3.29 23.21
N ASP A 95 4.90 2.72 22.50
CA ASP A 95 4.66 1.98 21.27
C ASP A 95 3.77 0.76 21.47
N LEU A 96 4.07 -0.08 22.48
CA LEU A 96 3.26 -1.26 22.80
C LEU A 96 1.82 -0.86 23.17
N HIS A 97 1.66 0.14 24.04
CA HIS A 97 0.37 0.59 24.52
C HIS A 97 -0.50 1.16 23.40
N HIS A 98 0.06 2.04 22.57
CA HIS A 98 -0.66 2.67 21.46
C HIS A 98 -0.94 1.67 20.34
N GLY A 99 -0.05 0.69 20.12
CA GLY A 99 -0.33 -0.44 19.24
C GLY A 99 -1.52 -1.28 19.70
N ILE A 100 -1.58 -1.62 21.00
CA ILE A 100 -2.70 -2.38 21.60
C ILE A 100 -4.00 -1.57 21.56
N LEU A 101 -3.99 -0.30 21.96
CA LEU A 101 -5.18 0.55 21.91
C LEU A 101 -5.67 0.71 20.46
N GLY A 102 -4.78 1.04 19.54
CA GLY A 102 -5.12 1.28 18.14
C GLY A 102 -5.75 0.07 17.47
N ILE A 103 -5.23 -1.14 17.72
CA ILE A 103 -5.82 -2.35 17.14
C ILE A 103 -7.17 -2.70 17.78
N LEU A 104 -7.33 -2.52 19.09
CA LEU A 104 -8.60 -2.77 19.78
C LEU A 104 -9.68 -1.81 19.29
N TYR A 105 -9.37 -0.52 19.15
CA TYR A 105 -10.28 0.45 18.56
C TYR A 105 -10.62 0.08 17.12
N SER A 106 -9.62 -0.27 16.31
CA SER A 106 -9.83 -0.65 14.92
C SER A 106 -10.83 -1.81 14.79
N VAL A 107 -10.67 -2.86 15.59
CA VAL A 107 -11.54 -4.04 15.53
C VAL A 107 -12.92 -3.75 16.14
N LEU A 108 -13.01 -3.10 17.31
CA LEU A 108 -14.29 -2.86 17.99
C LEU A 108 -15.17 -1.82 17.29
N ILE A 109 -14.59 -0.74 16.75
CA ILE A 109 -15.35 0.22 15.93
C ILE A 109 -15.88 -0.48 14.68
N THR A 110 -15.03 -1.30 14.04
CA THR A 110 -15.44 -2.09 12.87
C THR A 110 -16.54 -3.09 13.22
N ALA A 111 -16.49 -3.71 14.40
CA ALA A 111 -17.48 -4.65 14.90
C ALA A 111 -18.85 -3.98 15.03
N VAL A 112 -18.92 -2.88 15.78
CA VAL A 112 -20.15 -2.10 15.98
C VAL A 112 -20.74 -1.65 14.65
N ILE A 113 -19.92 -1.10 13.74
CA ILE A 113 -20.40 -0.68 12.41
C ILE A 113 -20.94 -1.87 11.62
N THR A 114 -20.21 -2.99 11.60
CA THR A 114 -20.59 -4.18 10.83
C THR A 114 -21.92 -4.75 11.33
N ASP A 115 -22.04 -4.95 12.63
CA ASP A 115 -23.20 -5.61 13.22
C ASP A 115 -24.43 -4.70 13.21
N ALA A 116 -24.27 -3.39 13.42
CA ALA A 116 -25.35 -2.42 13.21
C ALA A 116 -25.88 -2.44 11.77
N ILE A 117 -25.00 -2.51 10.76
CA ILE A 117 -25.43 -2.60 9.35
C ILE A 117 -26.11 -3.95 9.08
N LYS A 118 -25.60 -5.06 9.62
CA LYS A 118 -26.25 -6.38 9.45
C LYS A 118 -27.67 -6.37 9.96
N ASP A 119 -27.88 -5.85 11.17
CA ASP A 119 -29.19 -5.79 11.79
C ASP A 119 -30.13 -4.84 11.03
N GLY A 120 -29.62 -3.74 10.48
CA GLY A 120 -30.40 -2.82 9.65
C GLY A 120 -30.74 -3.36 8.25
N VAL A 121 -29.84 -4.11 7.61
CA VAL A 121 -30.00 -4.55 6.21
C VAL A 121 -30.74 -5.88 6.09
N GLY A 122 -30.49 -6.84 6.99
CA GLY A 122 -31.27 -8.08 7.01
C GLY A 122 -31.10 -9.00 5.80
N ARG A 123 -29.99 -8.89 5.06
CA ARG A 123 -29.78 -9.61 3.80
C ARG A 123 -29.72 -11.13 4.05
N PRO A 124 -30.51 -11.96 3.33
CA PRO A 124 -30.42 -13.40 3.43
C PRO A 124 -29.08 -13.92 2.90
N ARG A 125 -28.53 -14.96 3.54
CA ARG A 125 -27.30 -15.66 3.12
C ARG A 125 -27.53 -16.54 1.89
N PRO A 126 -26.49 -16.91 1.13
CA PRO A 126 -26.62 -17.81 -0.03
C PRO A 126 -27.21 -19.20 0.28
N ASP A 127 -27.12 -19.65 1.53
CA ASP A 127 -27.63 -20.94 2.04
C ASP A 127 -28.99 -20.82 2.75
N PHE A 128 -29.67 -19.66 2.62
CA PHE A 128 -30.87 -19.34 3.39
C PHE A 128 -32.03 -20.33 3.21
N PHE A 129 -32.14 -20.99 2.05
CA PHE A 129 -33.14 -22.03 1.82
C PHE A 129 -33.11 -23.14 2.87
N TRP A 130 -31.93 -23.70 3.12
CA TRP A 130 -31.79 -24.83 4.03
C TRP A 130 -31.89 -24.41 5.49
N ARG A 131 -31.63 -23.13 5.80
CA ARG A 131 -31.88 -22.55 7.13
C ARG A 131 -33.38 -22.40 7.41
N CYS A 132 -34.13 -22.00 6.40
CA CYS A 132 -35.57 -21.74 6.49
C CYS A 132 -36.41 -23.02 6.42
N PHE A 133 -36.02 -23.97 5.56
CA PHE A 133 -36.71 -25.22 5.25
C PHE A 133 -35.79 -26.44 5.43
N PRO A 134 -35.56 -26.91 6.67
CA PRO A 134 -34.66 -28.04 6.92
C PRO A 134 -35.16 -29.37 6.31
N ASP A 135 -36.46 -29.50 6.05
CA ASP A 135 -37.10 -30.62 5.36
C ASP A 135 -37.08 -30.49 3.82
N GLY A 136 -36.60 -29.35 3.30
CA GLY A 136 -36.58 -29.06 1.87
C GLY A 136 -37.95 -28.74 1.26
N ILE A 137 -38.99 -28.55 2.07
CA ILE A 137 -40.36 -28.26 1.60
C ILE A 137 -40.63 -26.76 1.74
N PRO A 138 -40.63 -25.98 0.64
CA PRO A 138 -40.81 -24.54 0.73
C PRO A 138 -42.26 -24.17 1.03
N LYS A 139 -42.45 -23.18 1.91
CA LYS A 139 -43.75 -22.59 2.23
C LYS A 139 -43.70 -21.08 2.01
N PHE A 140 -44.72 -20.57 1.32
CA PHE A 140 -44.84 -19.16 0.99
C PHE A 140 -46.24 -18.67 1.35
N ASP A 141 -46.32 -17.40 1.72
CA ASP A 141 -47.58 -16.70 1.86
C ASP A 141 -48.29 -16.57 0.51
N ASN A 142 -49.59 -16.85 0.48
CA ASN A 142 -50.36 -16.94 -0.76
C ASN A 142 -50.61 -15.56 -1.41
N VAL A 143 -50.44 -14.47 -0.67
CA VAL A 143 -50.73 -13.10 -1.15
C VAL A 143 -49.44 -12.35 -1.43
N THR A 144 -48.58 -12.25 -0.41
CA THR A 144 -47.32 -11.50 -0.47
C THR A 144 -46.21 -12.28 -1.16
N THR A 145 -46.35 -13.60 -1.34
CA THR A 145 -45.31 -14.52 -1.81
C THR A 145 -44.06 -14.59 -0.91
N ASN A 146 -44.15 -14.00 0.29
CA ASN A 146 -43.06 -14.00 1.26
C ASN A 146 -42.84 -15.40 1.84
N VAL A 147 -41.60 -15.67 2.22
CA VAL A 147 -41.20 -16.95 2.82
C VAL A 147 -41.83 -17.15 4.22
N ILE A 148 -42.28 -18.37 4.52
CA ILE A 148 -42.76 -18.77 5.85
C ILE A 148 -41.83 -19.86 6.39
N CYS A 149 -40.81 -19.47 7.14
CA CYS A 149 -39.82 -20.42 7.67
C CYS A 149 -40.36 -21.25 8.83
N HIS A 150 -39.96 -22.53 8.88
CA HIS A 150 -40.27 -23.45 9.98
C HIS A 150 -39.02 -24.16 10.55
N GLY A 151 -37.82 -23.71 10.16
CA GLY A 151 -36.56 -24.13 10.77
C GLY A 151 -36.31 -23.56 12.17
N GLU A 152 -35.11 -23.80 12.69
CA GLU A 152 -34.70 -23.31 14.01
C GLU A 152 -34.54 -21.78 14.03
N LYS A 153 -35.14 -21.10 15.01
CA LYS A 153 -35.17 -19.63 15.09
C LYS A 153 -33.77 -19.00 15.10
N SER A 154 -32.81 -19.61 15.82
CA SER A 154 -31.42 -19.14 15.91
C SER A 154 -30.71 -19.18 14.54
N VAL A 155 -30.91 -20.28 13.79
CA VAL A 155 -30.32 -20.53 12.47
C VAL A 155 -30.95 -19.61 11.42
N ILE A 156 -32.26 -19.37 11.50
CA ILE A 156 -32.98 -18.42 10.64
C ILE A 156 -32.52 -16.99 10.92
N LYS A 157 -32.40 -16.60 12.20
CA LYS A 157 -31.87 -15.29 12.61
C LYS A 157 -30.50 -15.04 11.97
N GLU A 158 -29.60 -16.01 12.10
CA GLU A 158 -28.26 -15.94 11.50
C GLU A 158 -28.30 -15.92 9.96
N GLY A 159 -29.31 -16.56 9.37
CA GLY A 159 -29.57 -16.54 7.93
C GLY A 159 -29.85 -15.15 7.37
N HIS A 160 -30.32 -14.19 8.17
CA HIS A 160 -30.57 -12.80 7.78
C HIS A 160 -29.38 -11.85 8.03
N LYS A 161 -28.25 -12.35 8.56
CA LYS A 161 -27.08 -11.53 8.91
C LYS A 161 -25.94 -11.63 7.87
N SER A 162 -26.27 -11.55 6.58
CA SER A 162 -25.27 -11.71 5.51
C SER A 162 -24.43 -10.45 5.24
N PHE A 163 -25.04 -9.26 5.17
CA PHE A 163 -24.33 -8.05 4.71
C PHE A 163 -24.09 -7.04 5.85
N PRO A 164 -22.87 -6.54 6.06
CA PRO A 164 -21.59 -6.99 5.49
C PRO A 164 -21.01 -8.22 6.23
N SER A 165 -19.95 -8.82 5.69
CA SER A 165 -19.26 -9.95 6.32
C SER A 165 -18.44 -9.54 7.54
N GLY A 166 -18.79 -10.05 8.73
CA GLY A 166 -18.04 -9.81 9.97
C GLY A 166 -16.64 -10.44 9.97
N HIS A 167 -16.49 -11.65 9.44
CA HIS A 167 -15.17 -12.29 9.32
C HIS A 167 -14.23 -11.47 8.43
N SER A 168 -14.75 -10.93 7.32
CA SER A 168 -13.98 -10.06 6.43
C SER A 168 -13.61 -8.76 7.12
N SER A 169 -14.60 -8.03 7.67
CA SER A 169 -14.35 -6.70 8.25
C SER A 169 -13.41 -6.74 9.45
N TRP A 170 -13.59 -7.66 10.38
CA TRP A 170 -12.71 -7.79 11.55
C TRP A 170 -11.29 -8.19 11.16
N SER A 171 -11.14 -9.10 10.20
CA SER A 171 -9.82 -9.54 9.72
C SER A 171 -9.08 -8.40 9.03
N PHE A 172 -9.75 -7.65 8.14
CA PHE A 172 -9.15 -6.50 7.48
C PHE A 172 -8.92 -5.32 8.43
N ALA A 173 -9.70 -5.16 9.50
CA ALA A 173 -9.45 -4.18 10.55
C ALA A 173 -8.15 -4.49 11.31
N GLY A 174 -8.06 -5.69 11.89
CA GLY A 174 -6.91 -6.10 12.71
C GLY A 174 -5.62 -6.32 11.90
N LEU A 175 -5.68 -7.12 10.83
CA LEU A 175 -4.52 -7.40 9.98
C LEU A 175 -4.15 -6.21 9.07
N GLY A 176 -5.13 -5.38 8.70
CA GLY A 176 -4.85 -4.09 8.06
C GLY A 176 -4.08 -3.16 8.99
N PHE A 177 -4.45 -3.12 10.27
CA PHE A 177 -3.76 -2.28 11.26
C PHE A 177 -2.33 -2.79 11.45
N LEU A 178 -2.17 -4.11 11.54
CA LEU A 178 -0.86 -4.75 11.59
C LEU A 178 -0.02 -4.40 10.35
N ALA A 179 -0.60 -4.39 9.15
CA ALA A 179 0.11 -4.02 7.93
C ALA A 179 0.61 -2.56 7.97
N TRP A 180 -0.26 -1.61 8.38
CA TRP A 180 0.13 -0.21 8.60
C TRP A 180 1.25 -0.07 9.64
N TYR A 181 1.09 -0.73 10.78
CA TYR A 181 2.07 -0.72 11.87
C TYR A 181 3.42 -1.28 11.42
N LEU A 182 3.45 -2.42 10.72
CA LEU A 182 4.68 -2.99 10.18
C LEU A 182 5.32 -2.09 9.12
N ALA A 183 4.53 -1.39 8.30
CA ALA A 183 5.05 -0.46 7.31
C ALA A 183 5.85 0.68 7.96
N GLY A 184 5.36 1.25 9.07
CA GLY A 184 6.08 2.25 9.87
C GLY A 184 7.33 1.67 10.55
N LYS A 185 7.20 0.54 11.25
CA LYS A 185 8.33 -0.06 12.02
C LYS A 185 9.48 -0.54 11.15
N LEU A 186 9.19 -1.08 9.97
CA LEU A 186 10.20 -1.53 9.02
C LEU A 186 10.78 -0.37 8.19
N LYS A 187 10.23 0.84 8.36
CA LYS A 187 10.45 1.98 7.46
C LYS A 187 10.34 1.52 6.01
N ALA A 188 9.18 0.95 5.67
CA ALA A 188 8.96 0.32 4.36
C ALA A 188 9.30 1.29 3.22
N PHE A 189 9.04 2.59 3.42
CA PHE A 189 9.23 3.64 2.42
C PHE A 189 10.42 4.56 2.69
N ASP A 190 11.49 4.07 3.34
CA ASP A 190 12.72 4.84 3.59
C ASP A 190 13.58 5.14 2.34
N ARG A 191 13.07 4.82 1.15
CA ARG A 191 13.71 5.07 -0.16
C ARG A 191 15.08 4.40 -0.30
N LYS A 192 15.42 3.40 0.52
CA LYS A 192 16.69 2.64 0.42
C LYS A 192 16.65 1.53 -0.62
N GLY A 193 15.51 1.27 -1.26
CA GLY A 193 15.38 0.24 -2.27
C GLY A 193 15.29 -1.19 -1.72
N HIS A 194 14.97 -1.39 -0.44
CA HIS A 194 14.75 -2.73 0.11
C HIS A 194 13.29 -3.12 -0.01
N ILE A 195 12.97 -3.88 -1.05
CA ILE A 195 11.61 -4.26 -1.42
C ILE A 195 11.11 -5.48 -0.65
N ALA A 196 12.00 -6.29 -0.07
CA ALA A 196 11.64 -7.38 0.83
C ALA A 196 10.73 -6.93 1.99
N LYS A 197 10.86 -5.67 2.43
CA LYS A 197 10.00 -5.06 3.45
C LYS A 197 8.51 -5.10 3.05
N LEU A 198 8.19 -4.87 1.77
CA LEU A 198 6.81 -4.88 1.27
C LEU A 198 6.18 -6.28 1.35
N CYS A 199 6.97 -7.35 1.20
CA CYS A 199 6.46 -8.71 1.33
C CYS A 199 5.93 -8.98 2.75
N ILE A 200 6.62 -8.46 3.77
CA ILE A 200 6.21 -8.56 5.16
C ILE A 200 4.95 -7.72 5.42
N VAL A 201 4.85 -6.54 4.80
CA VAL A 201 3.69 -5.64 4.93
C VAL A 201 2.43 -6.20 4.24
N PHE A 202 2.57 -6.85 3.08
CA PHE A 202 1.42 -7.44 2.37
C PHE A 202 0.96 -8.78 2.92
N LEU A 203 1.80 -9.50 3.68
CA LEU A 203 1.45 -10.81 4.22
C LEU A 203 0.19 -10.78 5.11
N PRO A 204 0.02 -9.86 6.09
CA PRO A 204 -1.23 -9.72 6.84
C PRO A 204 -2.47 -9.49 5.95
N LEU A 205 -2.33 -8.69 4.88
CA LEU A 205 -3.44 -8.42 3.95
C LEU A 205 -3.82 -9.65 3.12
N LEU A 206 -2.83 -10.47 2.74
CA LEU A 206 -3.09 -11.76 2.07
C LEU A 206 -3.82 -12.72 3.01
N VAL A 207 -3.42 -12.80 4.28
CA VAL A 207 -4.11 -13.63 5.29
C VAL A 207 -5.56 -13.15 5.49
N ALA A 208 -5.79 -11.84 5.62
CA ALA A 208 -7.14 -11.28 5.71
C ALA A 208 -7.99 -11.63 4.47
N SER A 209 -7.39 -11.56 3.28
CA SER A 209 -8.03 -11.93 2.02
C SER A 209 -8.41 -13.41 1.98
N LEU A 210 -7.58 -14.31 2.48
CA LEU A 210 -7.88 -15.75 2.54
C LEU A 210 -8.98 -16.07 3.57
N VAL A 211 -9.02 -15.39 4.71
CA VAL A 211 -10.15 -15.50 5.66
C VAL A 211 -11.45 -15.02 5.00
N ALA A 212 -11.40 -13.89 4.29
CA ALA A 212 -12.50 -13.36 3.51
C ALA A 212 -13.00 -14.34 2.42
N VAL A 213 -12.08 -14.96 1.66
CA VAL A 213 -12.38 -15.96 0.62
C VAL A 213 -13.12 -17.16 1.21
N SER A 214 -12.69 -17.66 2.39
CA SER A 214 -13.35 -18.78 3.05
C SER A 214 -14.85 -18.56 3.30
N ARG A 215 -15.31 -17.31 3.40
CA ARG A 215 -16.73 -16.99 3.61
C ARG A 215 -17.59 -17.16 2.36
N VAL A 216 -16.98 -16.99 1.19
CA VAL A 216 -17.62 -17.26 -0.09
C VAL A 216 -17.61 -18.77 -0.35
N ASP A 217 -16.51 -19.44 -0.01
CA ASP A 217 -16.32 -20.88 -0.21
C ASP A 217 -17.29 -21.74 0.63
N ASP A 218 -17.52 -21.31 1.86
CA ASP A 218 -18.47 -21.97 2.77
C ASP A 218 -19.95 -21.61 2.46
N TYR A 219 -20.23 -20.73 1.49
CA TYR A 219 -21.56 -20.18 1.16
C TYR A 219 -22.23 -19.39 2.29
N TRP A 220 -21.44 -18.91 3.25
CA TRP A 220 -21.95 -18.05 4.32
C TRP A 220 -22.23 -16.64 3.80
N HIS A 221 -21.45 -16.14 2.85
CA HIS A 221 -21.56 -14.77 2.37
C HIS A 221 -21.50 -14.67 0.86
N HIS A 222 -22.20 -13.68 0.32
CA HIS A 222 -21.98 -13.26 -1.06
C HIS A 222 -20.66 -12.51 -1.17
N TRP A 223 -20.06 -12.50 -2.37
CA TRP A 223 -18.80 -11.80 -2.59
C TRP A 223 -18.89 -10.29 -2.27
N GLN A 224 -20.05 -9.66 -2.49
CA GLN A 224 -20.26 -8.24 -2.15
C GLN A 224 -20.19 -8.00 -0.65
N ASP A 225 -20.70 -8.94 0.16
CA ASP A 225 -20.68 -8.83 1.63
C ASP A 225 -19.25 -8.85 2.14
N VAL A 226 -18.42 -9.72 1.54
CA VAL A 226 -17.00 -9.87 1.86
C VAL A 226 -16.21 -8.65 1.41
N PHE A 227 -16.44 -8.16 0.19
CA PHE A 227 -15.77 -6.99 -0.36
C PHE A 227 -16.09 -5.71 0.44
N ALA A 228 -17.38 -5.47 0.74
CA ALA A 228 -17.79 -4.34 1.56
C ALA A 228 -17.22 -4.43 2.98
N GLY A 229 -17.25 -5.62 3.59
CA GLY A 229 -16.61 -5.85 4.89
C GLY A 229 -15.12 -5.48 4.89
N GLY A 230 -14.39 -5.89 3.85
CA GLY A 230 -12.97 -5.56 3.70
C GLY A 230 -12.70 -4.06 3.58
N ILE A 231 -13.53 -3.33 2.82
CA ILE A 231 -13.44 -1.86 2.71
C ILE A 231 -13.67 -1.20 4.08
N ILE A 232 -14.71 -1.60 4.81
CA ILE A 232 -15.01 -1.07 6.14
C ILE A 232 -13.80 -1.29 7.06
N GLY A 233 -13.30 -2.53 7.13
CA GLY A 233 -12.16 -2.88 7.97
C GLY A 233 -10.90 -2.09 7.63
N LEU A 234 -10.51 -2.02 6.36
CA LEU A 234 -9.33 -1.26 5.92
C LEU A 234 -9.45 0.24 6.19
N THR A 235 -10.65 0.79 5.99
CA THR A 235 -10.91 2.21 6.19
C THR A 235 -10.78 2.57 7.67
N VAL A 236 -11.51 1.87 8.55
CA VAL A 236 -11.45 2.10 10.00
C VAL A 236 -10.05 1.85 10.53
N SER A 237 -9.38 0.80 10.07
CA SER A 237 -7.98 0.52 10.41
C SER A 237 -7.04 1.67 10.08
N SER A 238 -7.18 2.28 8.91
CA SER A 238 -6.35 3.41 8.48
C SER A 238 -6.57 4.63 9.39
N PHE A 239 -7.83 4.97 9.70
CA PHE A 239 -8.14 6.06 10.63
C PHE A 239 -7.59 5.80 12.04
N CYS A 240 -7.82 4.61 12.59
CA CYS A 240 -7.33 4.26 13.93
C CYS A 240 -5.79 4.25 13.99
N TYR A 241 -5.10 3.77 12.95
CA TYR A 241 -3.65 3.82 12.89
C TYR A 241 -3.13 5.27 12.92
N LEU A 242 -3.67 6.11 12.04
CA LEU A 242 -3.23 7.51 11.90
C LEU A 242 -3.54 8.38 13.13
N GLN A 243 -4.50 7.97 13.96
CA GLN A 243 -4.76 8.63 15.23
C GLN A 243 -3.59 8.48 16.23
N PHE A 244 -2.88 7.35 16.19
CA PHE A 244 -1.81 7.03 17.15
C PHE A 244 -0.40 7.15 16.56
N PHE A 245 -0.27 6.99 15.24
CA PHE A 245 1.02 6.91 14.55
C PHE A 245 1.08 7.84 13.32
N PRO A 246 2.27 8.39 13.00
CA PRO A 246 2.49 9.13 11.77
C PRO A 246 2.32 8.28 10.51
N TYR A 247 2.27 8.93 9.35
CA TYR A 247 2.23 8.23 8.07
C TYR A 247 3.51 7.39 7.89
N PRO A 248 3.44 6.16 7.34
CA PRO A 248 4.62 5.31 7.10
C PRO A 248 5.70 5.91 6.19
N PHE A 249 5.38 6.98 5.47
CA PHE A 249 6.30 7.71 4.60
C PHE A 249 7.10 8.78 5.35
N ASP A 250 6.68 9.15 6.56
CA ASP A 250 7.34 10.15 7.38
C ASP A 250 8.65 9.59 7.97
N ALA A 251 9.66 10.45 8.14
CA ALA A 251 10.96 10.05 8.70
C ALA A 251 10.83 9.45 10.11
N ASP A 252 9.80 9.88 10.82
CA ASP A 252 9.50 9.62 12.22
C ASP A 252 8.44 8.53 12.43
N ALA A 253 8.04 7.83 11.36
CA ALA A 253 7.01 6.77 11.37
C ALA A 253 7.30 5.57 12.30
N VAL A 254 8.48 5.51 12.91
CA VAL A 254 8.88 4.44 13.83
C VAL A 254 8.22 4.58 15.19
N TRP A 255 7.78 5.77 15.59
CA TRP A 255 7.29 6.01 16.94
C TRP A 255 5.88 6.62 16.93
N PRO A 256 5.05 6.33 17.95
CA PRO A 256 3.74 6.95 18.08
C PRO A 256 3.85 8.45 18.37
N HIS A 257 2.80 9.22 18.08
CA HIS A 257 2.76 10.66 18.36
C HIS A 257 3.05 11.00 19.83
N ALA A 258 2.54 10.20 20.77
CA ALA A 258 2.76 10.39 22.21
C ALA A 258 4.24 10.31 22.62
N TYR A 259 5.07 9.55 21.89
CA TYR A 259 6.50 9.48 22.17
C TYR A 259 7.19 10.82 21.90
N PHE A 260 6.83 11.49 20.80
CA PHE A 260 7.39 12.80 20.45
C PHE A 260 6.94 13.91 21.41
N GLN A 261 5.69 13.84 21.87
CA GLN A 261 5.19 14.78 22.88
C GLN A 261 5.97 14.64 24.20
N GLN A 262 6.22 13.41 24.64
CA GLN A 262 7.02 13.15 25.85
C GLN A 262 8.49 13.56 25.70
N LEU A 263 9.07 13.43 24.50
CA LEU A 263 10.41 13.97 24.21
C LEU A 263 10.44 15.49 24.43
N ALA A 264 9.45 16.19 23.86
CA ALA A 264 9.35 17.64 23.98
C ALA A 264 9.14 18.09 25.45
N ASP A 265 8.27 17.40 26.19
CA ASP A 265 8.01 17.69 27.61
C ASP A 265 9.26 17.47 28.48
N THR A 266 10.01 16.41 28.22
CA THR A 266 11.25 16.10 28.95
C THR A 266 12.33 17.15 28.67
N GLN A 267 12.47 17.57 27.42
CA GLN A 267 13.40 18.64 27.04
C GLN A 267 13.01 19.97 27.69
N SER A 268 11.73 20.33 27.64
CA SER A 268 11.19 21.55 28.28
C SER A 268 11.45 21.57 29.79
N ASN A 269 11.16 20.46 30.48
CA ASN A 269 11.38 20.34 31.92
C ASN A 269 12.88 20.33 32.30
N GLY A 270 13.75 19.75 31.46
CA GLY A 270 15.20 19.80 31.63
C GLY A 270 15.74 21.23 31.54
N ILE A 271 15.25 22.00 30.57
CA ILE A 271 15.60 23.40 30.39
C ILE A 271 15.10 24.25 31.57
N ALA A 272 13.85 24.06 32.00
CA ALA A 272 13.27 24.76 33.15
C ALA A 272 14.03 24.49 34.47
N ASN A 273 14.48 23.25 34.69
CA ASN A 273 15.28 22.91 35.87
C ASN A 273 16.71 23.47 35.81
N SER A 274 17.27 23.68 34.61
CA SER A 274 18.60 24.30 34.45
C SER A 274 18.59 25.80 34.79
N TYR A 275 17.46 26.49 34.60
CA TYR A 275 17.31 27.90 34.96
C TYR A 275 17.03 28.12 36.45
N ASN A 276 16.69 27.07 37.21
CA ASN A 276 16.43 27.14 38.65
C ASN A 276 17.64 26.78 39.53
N MET A 277 18.84 26.57 38.94
CA MET A 277 20.08 26.35 39.70
C MET A 277 21.09 27.49 39.49
N GLY A 278 21.02 28.48 40.38
CA GLY A 278 22.15 29.33 40.80
C GLY A 278 21.79 30.80 41.10
N PRO A 279 22.41 31.48 42.08
CA PRO A 279 23.24 31.01 43.20
C PRO A 279 22.52 31.09 44.57
N THR A 280 23.12 30.45 45.57
CA THR A 280 22.81 30.61 46.99
C THR A 280 23.00 32.06 47.43
N ASP A 281 21.93 32.74 47.84
CA ASP A 281 22.01 34.04 48.47
C ASP A 281 21.96 33.92 50.01
N ILE A 282 22.96 34.55 50.60
CA ILE A 282 23.19 34.82 52.01
C ILE A 282 22.02 35.65 52.57
N GLU A 283 21.48 35.26 53.71
CA GLU A 283 20.52 36.05 54.48
C GLU A 283 21.10 37.41 54.89
N ILE A 284 20.45 38.51 54.48
CA ILE A 284 20.36 39.76 55.26
C ILE A 284 18.92 40.30 55.12
N ALA A 285 18.37 40.70 56.26
CA ALA A 285 16.97 41.05 56.49
C ALA A 285 16.57 42.49 56.07
N ASP A 286 15.25 42.62 55.89
CA ASP A 286 14.35 43.76 56.21
C ASP A 286 14.23 44.95 55.22
N GLU A 287 13.08 45.08 54.55
CA GLU A 287 11.95 45.97 54.94
C GLU A 287 10.95 46.12 53.77
N GLY A 288 9.64 46.05 54.08
CA GLY A 288 8.67 47.02 53.55
C GLY A 288 7.89 46.75 52.25
N HIS A 289 6.61 46.38 52.45
CA HIS A 289 5.40 46.78 51.69
C HIS A 289 4.87 45.85 50.60
N GLY A 290 3.60 45.44 50.83
CA GLY A 290 2.89 44.43 50.06
C GLY A 290 1.91 44.96 49.02
N ALA A 291 1.36 44.02 48.27
CA ALA A 291 0.02 44.07 47.71
C ALA A 291 -0.41 42.64 47.35
N ILE A 292 -1.59 42.27 47.84
CA ILE A 292 -2.31 41.03 47.55
C ILE A 292 -3.06 41.21 46.23
N SER A 293 -3.01 40.25 45.31
CA SER A 293 -4.15 39.94 44.45
C SER A 293 -4.12 38.50 43.93
N LEU A 294 -5.31 37.91 43.94
CA LEU A 294 -5.67 36.52 43.73
C LEU A 294 -5.47 36.00 42.29
N ARG A 295 -5.30 34.68 42.23
CA ARG A 295 -5.49 33.79 41.07
C ARG A 295 -6.90 33.90 40.48
N ASP A 296 -6.99 33.85 39.14
CA ASP A 296 -7.74 32.83 38.39
C ASP A 296 -7.63 33.09 36.89
N THR A 297 -7.34 32.07 36.08
CA THR A 297 -7.78 32.00 34.66
C THR A 297 -7.45 30.65 33.99
N SER A 298 -8.48 30.04 33.43
CA SER A 298 -8.56 29.23 32.20
C SER A 298 -10.05 29.06 31.88
N PRO A 299 -10.51 28.77 30.64
CA PRO A 299 -9.81 28.72 29.33
C PRO A 299 -10.57 29.49 28.20
N ILE A 300 -9.96 29.66 27.03
CA ILE A 300 -10.66 30.09 25.79
C ILE A 300 -10.43 29.07 24.67
N LEU A 301 -11.54 28.53 24.19
CA LEU A 301 -11.77 27.84 22.93
C LEU A 301 -12.85 28.67 22.22
N ASP A 302 -12.58 29.18 21.03
CA ASP A 302 -13.55 29.38 19.95
C ASP A 302 -12.88 30.09 18.77
N THR A 303 -12.79 29.39 17.63
CA THR A 303 -13.05 29.91 16.29
C THR A 303 -12.92 28.79 15.27
N MET A 304 -14.07 28.27 14.83
CA MET A 304 -14.24 27.59 13.56
C MET A 304 -15.50 28.14 12.87
N GLU A 305 -15.38 28.30 11.55
CA GLU A 305 -16.44 28.39 10.53
C GLU A 305 -17.21 29.71 10.32
N SER A 306 -16.92 30.37 9.20
CA SER A 306 -17.95 30.61 8.19
C SER A 306 -17.35 30.58 6.79
N ALA A 307 -17.90 29.71 5.96
CA ALA A 307 -17.72 29.70 4.51
C ALA A 307 -18.76 30.63 3.87
N SER A 308 -18.39 31.36 2.80
CA SER A 308 -19.33 31.74 1.73
C SER A 308 -18.61 32.30 0.50
N SER A 309 -18.96 31.77 -0.68
CA SER A 309 -18.63 32.27 -2.04
C SER A 309 -19.23 33.65 -2.30
N PRO A 310 -18.83 34.40 -3.37
CA PRO A 310 -19.61 34.32 -4.62
C PRO A 310 -18.84 34.62 -5.94
N SER A 311 -19.63 34.56 -7.01
CA SER A 311 -19.41 34.53 -8.46
C SER A 311 -19.37 35.89 -9.20
N ILE A 312 -18.84 35.84 -10.45
CA ILE A 312 -19.16 36.65 -11.67
C ILE A 312 -18.84 38.16 -11.70
N HIS A 313 -17.98 38.58 -12.63
CA HIS A 313 -18.28 39.70 -13.55
C HIS A 313 -17.47 39.64 -14.86
N SER A 314 -18.18 39.96 -15.94
CA SER A 314 -17.80 40.10 -17.34
C SER A 314 -17.07 41.41 -17.64
N LEU A 315 -16.21 41.44 -18.68
CA LEU A 315 -16.03 42.58 -19.58
C LEU A 315 -15.19 42.20 -20.83
N SER A 316 -15.37 43.02 -21.86
CA SER A 316 -15.40 42.70 -23.28
C SER A 316 -14.13 43.03 -24.08
N ARG A 317 -13.94 42.25 -25.17
CA ARG A 317 -13.15 42.39 -26.43
C ARG A 317 -12.96 43.83 -26.99
N PRO A 318 -11.98 44.11 -27.91
CA PRO A 318 -11.87 43.50 -29.27
C PRO A 318 -10.44 43.15 -29.76
N ARG A 319 -10.24 42.00 -30.44
CA ARG A 319 -10.16 41.76 -31.91
C ARG A 319 -8.92 42.34 -32.65
N GLY A 320 -8.05 41.42 -33.08
CA GLY A 320 -7.09 41.59 -34.17
C GLY A 320 -6.50 40.23 -34.59
N LYS A 321 -6.64 39.85 -35.86
CA LYS A 321 -6.06 38.71 -36.61
C LYS A 321 -5.94 39.20 -38.07
N PRO A 322 -5.26 38.50 -39.01
CA PRO A 322 -4.05 37.66 -38.94
C PRO A 322 -3.05 38.00 -40.08
N GLY A 323 -1.88 37.35 -40.13
CA GLY A 323 -0.95 37.44 -41.26
C GLY A 323 -0.16 36.15 -41.50
N ASN A 324 -0.32 35.57 -42.69
CA ASN A 324 0.35 34.37 -43.25
C ASN A 324 1.82 34.64 -43.67
N ALA A 325 2.64 33.58 -43.76
CA ALA A 325 3.62 33.29 -44.85
C ALA A 325 4.70 32.27 -44.36
N THR A 326 4.65 30.99 -44.74
CA THR A 326 5.35 30.31 -45.88
C THR A 326 6.87 30.07 -45.75
N LEU A 327 7.22 28.78 -45.60
CA LEU A 327 8.19 27.98 -46.38
C LEU A 327 9.44 28.64 -46.99
N ARG A 328 10.62 28.11 -46.65
CA ARG A 328 11.56 27.56 -47.66
C ARG A 328 12.64 26.65 -47.05
N ALA A 329 12.95 25.61 -47.82
CA ALA A 329 13.95 24.59 -47.56
C ALA A 329 15.16 24.74 -48.51
N THR A 330 16.21 23.95 -48.20
CA THR A 330 17.38 23.51 -49.02
C THR A 330 18.62 24.42 -49.06
N PRO A 331 19.83 23.88 -49.37
CA PRO A 331 20.41 22.55 -49.10
C PRO A 331 21.85 22.61 -48.53
N ALA A 332 22.35 21.45 -48.09
CA ALA A 332 23.75 21.20 -47.71
C ALA A 332 24.72 21.19 -48.90
N PRO A 333 26.05 21.23 -48.63
CA PRO A 333 26.97 20.36 -49.35
C PRO A 333 27.90 19.52 -48.43
N ARG A 334 28.29 18.38 -49.00
CA ARG A 334 29.23 17.33 -48.52
C ARG A 334 30.70 17.76 -48.62
N SER A 335 31.56 17.25 -47.72
CA SER A 335 32.85 16.58 -48.01
C SER A 335 33.40 15.96 -46.69
N GLN A 336 33.52 14.63 -46.59
CA GLN A 336 34.69 13.74 -46.79
C GLN A 336 35.71 13.66 -45.62
N ASN A 337 35.70 12.47 -44.99
CA ASN A 337 36.78 11.63 -44.44
C ASN A 337 37.91 12.25 -43.57
N CYS A 338 38.08 11.76 -42.33
CA CYS A 338 39.15 10.80 -41.95
C CYS A 338 39.02 10.30 -40.49
N ASN A 339 39.87 9.36 -40.13
CA ASN A 339 39.75 8.27 -39.16
C ASN A 339 40.18 8.55 -37.69
N ILE A 340 39.58 7.76 -36.78
CA ILE A 340 40.13 7.13 -35.55
C ILE A 340 40.32 7.97 -34.25
N SER A 341 39.75 7.38 -33.17
CA SER A 341 39.95 7.59 -31.72
C SER A 341 39.07 8.64 -31.02
N ARG A 342 37.95 8.19 -30.42
CA ARG A 342 37.13 9.01 -29.51
C ARG A 342 37.65 8.89 -28.07
N ARG A 343 38.39 9.91 -27.65
CA ARG A 343 38.54 10.37 -26.27
C ARG A 343 37.43 11.41 -26.03
N CYS A 344 36.78 11.39 -24.85
CA CYS A 344 35.78 12.38 -24.48
C CYS A 344 36.45 13.75 -24.31
N GLU A 345 36.17 14.70 -25.20
CA GLU A 345 36.41 16.14 -24.99
C GLU A 345 35.08 16.86 -25.26
N LEU A 346 34.64 17.63 -24.27
CA LEU A 346 33.51 18.54 -24.35
C LEU A 346 34.07 19.89 -24.82
N GLU A 347 33.48 20.48 -25.86
CA GLU A 347 33.76 21.85 -26.33
C GLU A 347 33.31 22.87 -25.26
N GLU A 348 34.24 23.74 -24.85
CA GLU A 348 33.91 25.03 -24.23
C GLU A 348 33.62 26.04 -25.35
N GLU A 349 32.36 26.49 -25.49
CA GLU A 349 32.05 27.76 -26.13
C GLU A 349 32.04 28.86 -25.06
N GLU A 350 32.93 29.85 -25.17
CA GLU A 350 32.80 31.13 -24.46
C GLU A 350 31.58 31.91 -24.95
N PRO A 351 30.74 32.49 -24.07
CA PRO A 351 29.85 33.56 -24.46
C PRO A 351 30.33 34.94 -23.99
N LEU A 352 30.41 35.83 -24.98
CA LEU A 352 30.56 37.27 -24.86
C LEU A 352 29.62 37.90 -23.81
N VAL A 353 30.23 38.76 -23.00
CA VAL A 353 29.62 39.65 -22.02
C VAL A 353 28.49 40.49 -22.63
N SER A 354 27.27 40.35 -22.11
CA SER A 354 26.33 41.47 -22.05
C SER A 354 25.44 41.37 -20.79
N ARG A 355 25.37 42.49 -20.09
CA ARG A 355 24.85 42.69 -18.74
C ARG A 355 23.40 43.17 -18.83
N GLN A 356 22.42 42.46 -18.23
CA GLN A 356 21.40 43.03 -17.32
C GLN A 356 20.27 42.04 -16.92
N ARG A 357 20.13 41.89 -15.58
CA ARG A 357 18.90 42.03 -14.78
C ARG A 357 17.90 40.85 -14.73
N GLY A 358 17.82 40.22 -13.54
CA GLY A 358 16.66 39.42 -13.10
C GLY A 358 17.04 38.18 -12.32
N SER A 359 16.76 38.17 -11.02
CA SER A 359 16.98 37.09 -10.06
C SER A 359 16.03 35.90 -10.26
N GLU A 360 16.58 34.71 -10.53
CA GLU A 360 15.93 33.39 -10.38
C GLU A 360 16.76 32.51 -9.44
N PRO A 361 16.12 31.69 -8.58
CA PRO A 361 16.84 30.83 -7.63
C PRO A 361 17.60 29.71 -8.36
N GLY A 362 18.84 29.49 -7.90
CA GLY A 362 19.87 28.71 -8.57
C GLY A 362 19.47 27.30 -9.01
N ILE A 363 19.70 27.05 -10.30
CA ILE A 363 19.82 25.71 -10.88
C ILE A 363 21.03 25.03 -10.21
N MET A 364 20.79 23.91 -9.52
CA MET A 364 21.84 23.04 -9.00
C MET A 364 22.83 22.70 -10.11
N ALA A 365 24.10 23.08 -9.93
CA ALA A 365 25.19 22.60 -10.76
C ALA A 365 25.28 21.07 -10.63
N ASP A 366 25.27 20.38 -11.77
CA ASP A 366 25.45 18.93 -11.90
C ASP A 366 26.80 18.53 -11.30
N THR A 367 26.83 18.15 -10.03
CA THR A 367 27.92 17.31 -9.51
C THR A 367 27.76 15.93 -10.17
N GLN A 368 28.35 15.74 -11.34
CA GLN A 368 28.28 14.47 -12.06
C GLN A 368 28.99 13.39 -11.23
N LEU A 369 28.19 12.59 -10.52
CA LEU A 369 28.61 11.34 -9.94
C LEU A 369 29.25 10.48 -11.05
N GLY A 370 30.44 9.94 -10.83
CA GLY A 370 31.20 9.21 -11.86
C GLY A 370 30.44 8.04 -12.49
N CYS A 371 30.94 7.53 -13.63
CA CYS A 371 30.29 6.44 -14.36
C CYS A 371 30.32 5.11 -13.58
N HIS A 372 29.22 4.76 -12.91
CA HIS A 372 29.08 3.51 -12.15
C HIS A 372 28.67 2.35 -13.07
N THR A 373 29.67 1.65 -13.62
CA THR A 373 29.49 0.49 -14.49
C THR A 373 29.26 -0.82 -13.73
N ILE A 374 28.74 -1.86 -14.40
CA ILE A 374 28.60 -3.22 -13.84
C ILE A 374 29.94 -3.75 -13.31
N GLY A 375 31.04 -3.56 -14.06
CA GLY A 375 32.35 -4.07 -13.67
C GLY A 375 32.92 -3.39 -12.42
N SER A 376 32.58 -2.12 -12.18
CA SER A 376 33.10 -1.38 -11.02
C SER A 376 32.23 -1.55 -9.77
N HIS A 377 30.90 -1.41 -9.90
CA HIS A 377 29.99 -1.31 -8.76
C HIS A 377 28.92 -2.41 -8.72
N GLY A 378 28.78 -3.25 -9.75
CA GLY A 378 27.71 -4.25 -9.84
C GLY A 378 27.69 -5.25 -8.69
N ILE A 379 28.85 -5.79 -8.29
CA ILE A 379 28.95 -6.71 -7.15
C ILE A 379 28.61 -5.99 -5.83
N LYS A 380 29.02 -4.73 -5.67
CA LYS A 380 28.73 -3.93 -4.48
C LYS A 380 27.22 -3.73 -4.32
N VAL A 381 26.53 -3.35 -5.40
CA VAL A 381 25.07 -3.17 -5.42
C VAL A 381 24.34 -4.49 -5.15
N ALA A 382 24.77 -5.59 -5.78
CA ALA A 382 24.16 -6.90 -5.56
C ALA A 382 24.31 -7.38 -4.11
N LYS A 383 25.49 -7.18 -3.49
CA LYS A 383 25.73 -7.51 -2.08
C LYS A 383 24.90 -6.65 -1.12
N PHE A 384 24.73 -5.36 -1.43
CA PHE A 384 23.87 -4.48 -0.63
C PHE A 384 22.42 -4.98 -0.58
N HIS A 385 21.92 -5.55 -1.68
CA HIS A 385 20.58 -6.13 -1.81
C HIS A 385 20.54 -7.66 -1.59
N LEU A 386 21.49 -8.25 -0.85
CA LEU A 386 21.56 -9.72 -0.66
C LEU A 386 20.25 -10.31 -0.09
N TYR A 387 19.67 -9.66 0.93
CA TYR A 387 18.41 -10.09 1.53
C TYR A 387 17.23 -10.01 0.57
N ASP A 388 17.22 -9.01 -0.32
CA ASP A 388 16.19 -8.91 -1.35
C ASP A 388 16.30 -10.11 -2.32
N TRP A 389 17.50 -10.50 -2.75
CA TRP A 389 17.67 -11.71 -3.58
C TRP A 389 17.24 -13.00 -2.86
N MET A 390 17.53 -13.15 -1.57
CA MET A 390 17.10 -14.33 -0.79
C MET A 390 15.58 -14.43 -0.71
N ILE A 391 14.89 -13.31 -0.44
CA ILE A 391 13.42 -13.28 -0.37
C ILE A 391 12.80 -13.52 -1.74
N LEU A 392 13.42 -13.04 -2.82
CA LEU A 392 12.98 -13.31 -4.19
C LEU A 392 13.01 -14.81 -4.51
N ILE A 393 14.09 -15.51 -4.14
CA ILE A 393 14.18 -16.98 -4.29
C ILE A 393 13.10 -17.66 -3.44
N PHE A 394 12.90 -17.21 -2.20
CA PHE A 394 11.85 -17.75 -1.34
C PHE A 394 10.46 -17.58 -1.96
N LEU A 395 10.14 -16.41 -2.52
CA LEU A 395 8.87 -16.18 -3.23
C LEU A 395 8.71 -17.12 -4.44
N ALA A 396 9.77 -17.36 -5.21
CA ALA A 396 9.74 -18.29 -6.33
C ALA A 396 9.47 -19.74 -5.87
N VAL A 397 10.05 -20.16 -4.74
CA VAL A 397 9.75 -21.46 -4.12
C VAL A 397 8.30 -21.53 -3.66
N VAL A 398 7.80 -20.52 -2.94
CA VAL A 398 6.40 -20.43 -2.49
C VAL A 398 5.42 -20.49 -3.67
N TYR A 399 5.72 -19.76 -4.75
CA TYR A 399 4.94 -19.82 -5.99
C TYR A 399 4.92 -21.23 -6.58
N GLY A 400 6.06 -21.92 -6.62
CA GLY A 400 6.14 -23.32 -7.04
C GLY A 400 5.28 -24.25 -6.17
N LEU A 401 5.28 -24.05 -4.84
CA LEU A 401 4.47 -24.82 -3.91
C LEU A 401 2.97 -24.61 -4.11
N PHE A 402 2.53 -23.37 -4.39
CA PHE A 402 1.11 -23.10 -4.68
C PHE A 402 0.60 -23.82 -5.93
N ASN A 403 1.46 -24.10 -6.92
CA ASN A 403 1.04 -24.85 -8.12
C ASN A 403 0.74 -26.33 -7.83
N ILE A 404 1.30 -26.87 -6.74
CA ILE A 404 1.10 -28.26 -6.30
C ILE A 404 -0.22 -28.39 -5.53
N ILE A 405 -0.58 -27.40 -4.71
CA ILE A 405 -1.81 -27.38 -3.91
C ILE A 405 -3.05 -27.58 -4.78
N GLU A 406 -4.02 -28.36 -4.30
CA GLU A 406 -5.31 -28.53 -4.96
C GLU A 406 -6.21 -27.31 -4.70
N PRO A 407 -6.82 -26.72 -5.74
CA PRO A 407 -7.74 -25.62 -5.56
C PRO A 407 -8.99 -26.12 -4.85
N PHE A 408 -9.66 -25.23 -4.12
CA PHE A 408 -10.97 -25.51 -3.57
C PHE A 408 -11.95 -25.93 -4.67
N HIS A 409 -12.74 -26.98 -4.40
CA HIS A 409 -13.77 -27.44 -5.32
C HIS A 409 -15.09 -26.74 -4.96
N ARG A 410 -15.40 -25.70 -5.72
CA ARG A 410 -16.66 -24.97 -5.59
C ARG A 410 -17.82 -25.82 -6.12
N PHE A 411 -18.97 -25.73 -5.45
CA PHE A 411 -20.21 -26.38 -5.83
C PHE A 411 -20.65 -25.86 -7.20
N VAL A 412 -21.04 -26.77 -8.09
CA VAL A 412 -21.58 -26.44 -9.41
C VAL A 412 -22.89 -27.19 -9.57
N GLY A 413 -24.01 -26.46 -9.55
CA GLY A 413 -25.34 -27.01 -9.77
C GLY A 413 -25.65 -27.20 -11.27
N SER A 414 -26.69 -27.99 -11.56
CA SER A 414 -27.16 -28.22 -12.93
C SER A 414 -27.65 -26.94 -13.62
N ASP A 415 -28.25 -26.05 -12.85
CA ASP A 415 -28.72 -24.72 -13.24
C ASP A 415 -27.58 -23.76 -13.60
N MET A 416 -26.40 -23.94 -13.00
CA MET A 416 -25.21 -23.12 -13.27
C MET A 416 -24.43 -23.57 -14.52
N LEU A 417 -24.60 -24.83 -14.95
CA LEU A 417 -23.84 -25.38 -16.07
C LEU A 417 -24.14 -24.70 -17.41
N THR A 418 -25.31 -24.08 -17.56
CA THR A 418 -25.66 -23.29 -18.75
C THR A 418 -24.65 -22.17 -18.97
N ASP A 419 -24.24 -21.48 -17.91
CA ASP A 419 -23.25 -20.39 -17.96
C ASP A 419 -21.80 -20.88 -18.09
N LEU A 420 -21.56 -22.18 -17.87
CA LEU A 420 -20.25 -22.83 -17.89
C LEU A 420 -20.02 -23.72 -19.12
N ARG A 421 -20.85 -23.56 -20.16
CA ARG A 421 -20.84 -24.40 -21.38
C ARG A 421 -20.15 -23.77 -22.59
N TYR A 422 -19.32 -22.74 -22.39
CA TYR A 422 -18.56 -22.14 -23.48
C TYR A 422 -17.59 -23.14 -24.11
N PRO A 423 -17.31 -23.04 -25.42
CA PRO A 423 -16.49 -24.02 -26.12
C PRO A 423 -15.05 -24.03 -25.59
N LEU A 424 -14.48 -25.24 -25.45
CA LEU A 424 -13.09 -25.44 -25.07
C LEU A 424 -12.17 -24.98 -26.21
N LYS A 425 -11.49 -23.84 -26.03
CA LYS A 425 -10.59 -23.24 -27.02
C LYS A 425 -9.14 -23.23 -26.52
N GLY A 426 -8.20 -23.33 -27.45
CA GLY A 426 -6.77 -23.16 -27.15
C GLY A 426 -6.44 -21.74 -26.69
N ASN A 427 -5.27 -21.58 -26.06
CA ASN A 427 -4.80 -20.27 -25.59
C ASN A 427 -4.20 -19.46 -26.75
N THR A 428 -4.74 -18.26 -27.00
CA THR A 428 -4.15 -17.27 -27.92
C THR A 428 -2.78 -16.83 -27.43
N VAL A 429 -2.69 -16.43 -26.15
CA VAL A 429 -1.41 -16.19 -25.46
C VAL A 429 -1.09 -17.40 -24.59
N PRO A 430 -0.05 -18.19 -24.89
CA PRO A 430 0.30 -19.33 -24.06
C PRO A 430 0.98 -18.86 -22.75
N PHE A 431 0.89 -19.68 -21.70
CA PHE A 431 1.40 -19.32 -20.37
C PHE A 431 2.89 -18.92 -20.38
N TRP A 432 3.72 -19.62 -21.16
CA TRP A 432 5.16 -19.32 -21.28
C TRP A 432 5.46 -17.96 -21.95
N ALA A 433 4.52 -17.40 -22.71
CA ALA A 433 4.71 -16.10 -23.34
C ALA A 433 4.60 -14.94 -22.34
N VAL A 434 3.86 -15.11 -21.23
CA VAL A 434 3.68 -14.04 -20.24
C VAL A 434 5.01 -13.65 -19.59
N PRO A 435 5.85 -14.57 -19.05
CA PRO A 435 7.18 -14.20 -18.56
C PRO A 435 8.09 -13.53 -19.60
N LEU A 436 8.01 -13.94 -20.87
CA LEU A 436 8.81 -13.30 -21.93
C LEU A 436 8.41 -11.85 -22.15
N ILE A 437 7.10 -11.57 -22.21
CA ILE A 437 6.59 -10.21 -22.43
C ILE A 437 6.74 -9.36 -21.15
N ALA A 438 6.48 -9.93 -19.98
CA ALA A 438 6.43 -9.21 -18.70
C ALA A 438 7.80 -9.05 -18.02
N ILE A 439 8.82 -9.84 -18.39
CA ILE A 439 10.16 -9.78 -17.78
C ILE A 439 11.24 -9.54 -18.84
N VAL A 440 11.33 -10.41 -19.85
CA VAL A 440 12.45 -10.38 -20.82
C VAL A 440 12.43 -9.11 -21.66
N LEU A 441 11.26 -8.68 -22.15
CA LEU A 441 11.12 -7.44 -22.91
C LEU A 441 11.51 -6.19 -22.08
N PRO A 442 11.00 -5.99 -20.85
CA PRO A 442 11.49 -4.93 -19.97
C PRO A 442 12.99 -4.98 -19.69
N TRP A 443 13.57 -6.17 -19.48
CA TRP A 443 15.02 -6.31 -19.28
C TRP A 443 15.83 -5.87 -20.50
N ALA A 444 15.37 -6.17 -21.71
CA ALA A 444 16.00 -5.68 -22.93
C ALA A 444 15.97 -4.13 -23.00
N ILE A 445 14.85 -3.52 -22.61
CA ILE A 445 14.72 -2.05 -22.54
C ILE A 445 15.66 -1.46 -21.48
N PHE A 446 15.72 -2.03 -20.27
CA PHE A 446 16.63 -1.59 -19.21
C PHE A 446 18.09 -1.72 -19.65
N GLY A 447 18.44 -2.84 -20.30
CA GLY A 447 19.76 -3.06 -20.88
C GLY A 447 20.12 -2.01 -21.93
N GLY A 448 19.20 -1.70 -22.85
CA GLY A 448 19.38 -0.64 -23.84
C GLY A 448 19.63 0.74 -23.22
N ILE A 449 18.88 1.10 -22.17
CA ILE A 449 19.09 2.35 -21.42
C ILE A 449 20.43 2.33 -20.69
N TYR A 450 20.82 1.20 -20.10
CA TYR A 450 22.13 1.02 -19.47
C TYR A 450 23.27 1.18 -20.49
N PHE A 451 23.16 0.66 -21.71
CA PHE A 451 24.21 0.86 -22.72
C PHE A 451 24.44 2.34 -23.05
N LYS A 452 23.38 3.15 -23.01
CA LYS A 452 23.46 4.60 -23.25
C LYS A 452 23.94 5.39 -22.02
N LYS A 453 23.43 5.09 -20.82
CA LYS A 453 23.67 5.89 -19.60
C LYS A 453 24.76 5.34 -18.68
N LYS A 454 25.12 4.06 -18.82
CA LYS A 454 26.11 3.33 -18.02
C LYS A 454 25.87 3.45 -16.50
N ASN A 455 24.61 3.47 -16.06
CA ASN A 455 24.23 3.52 -14.65
C ASN A 455 23.78 2.13 -14.16
N VAL A 456 24.63 1.45 -13.38
CA VAL A 456 24.34 0.11 -12.84
C VAL A 456 23.23 0.10 -11.80
N TYR A 457 23.07 1.16 -11.01
CA TYR A 457 22.02 1.23 -9.99
C TYR A 457 20.63 1.24 -10.64
N ASP A 458 20.49 2.01 -11.72
CA ASP A 458 19.25 2.07 -12.50
C ASP A 458 18.87 0.70 -13.10
N LEU A 459 19.85 0.02 -13.69
CA LEU A 459 19.66 -1.32 -14.27
C LEU A 459 19.29 -2.34 -13.19
N HIS A 460 20.04 -2.38 -12.09
CA HIS A 460 19.84 -3.33 -11.01
C HIS A 460 18.48 -3.13 -10.34
N HIS A 461 18.13 -1.90 -9.99
CA HIS A 461 16.84 -1.57 -9.38
C HIS A 461 15.66 -1.82 -10.32
N GLY A 462 15.82 -1.56 -11.62
CA GLY A 462 14.83 -1.93 -12.63
C GLY A 462 14.61 -3.45 -12.70
N ILE A 463 15.69 -4.25 -12.74
CA ILE A 463 15.63 -5.72 -12.76
C ILE A 463 15.02 -6.28 -11.47
N LEU A 464 15.48 -5.81 -10.32
CA LEU A 464 15.03 -6.29 -9.02
C LEU A 464 13.55 -5.93 -8.80
N GLY A 465 13.17 -4.67 -9.09
CA GLY A 465 11.80 -4.19 -8.94
C GLY A 465 10.80 -4.94 -9.81
N ILE A 466 11.14 -5.24 -11.08
CA ILE A 466 10.21 -5.97 -11.95
C ILE A 466 10.07 -7.44 -11.55
N LEU A 467 11.16 -8.10 -11.13
CA LEU A 467 11.08 -9.48 -10.65
C LEU A 467 10.19 -9.60 -9.41
N TYR A 468 10.34 -8.66 -8.46
CA TYR A 468 9.48 -8.60 -7.29
C TYR A 468 8.03 -8.32 -7.63
N SER A 469 7.78 -7.36 -8.54
CA SER A 469 6.43 -7.04 -9.01
C SER A 469 5.70 -8.29 -9.52
N VAL A 470 6.36 -9.06 -10.40
CA VAL A 470 5.79 -10.27 -10.99
C VAL A 470 5.66 -11.39 -9.95
N LEU A 471 6.67 -11.65 -9.13
CA LEU A 471 6.63 -12.76 -8.16
C LEU A 471 5.67 -12.53 -6.99
N ILE A 472 5.62 -11.33 -6.41
CA ILE A 472 4.62 -10.99 -5.39
C ILE A 472 3.21 -11.16 -5.98
N THR A 473 2.98 -10.64 -7.19
CA THR A 473 1.70 -10.78 -7.88
C THR A 473 1.34 -12.24 -8.14
N ALA A 474 2.30 -13.06 -8.57
CA ALA A 474 2.09 -14.48 -8.82
C ALA A 474 1.70 -15.25 -7.55
N VAL A 475 2.41 -15.00 -6.44
CA VAL A 475 2.12 -15.57 -5.12
C VAL A 475 0.71 -15.20 -4.65
N ILE A 476 0.34 -13.91 -4.71
CA ILE A 476 -1.00 -13.45 -4.33
C ILE A 476 -2.08 -14.06 -5.22
N THR A 477 -1.86 -14.05 -6.55
CA THR A 477 -2.82 -14.57 -7.53
C THR A 477 -3.09 -16.06 -7.30
N ASP A 478 -2.04 -16.87 -7.15
CA ASP A 478 -2.20 -18.32 -7.03
C ASP A 478 -2.73 -18.72 -5.64
N ALA A 479 -2.37 -18.00 -4.58
CA ALA A 479 -3.00 -18.17 -3.27
C ALA A 479 -4.52 -17.93 -3.34
N ILE A 480 -4.95 -16.84 -3.98
CA ILE A 480 -6.39 -16.52 -4.13
C ILE A 480 -7.07 -17.51 -5.07
N LYS A 481 -6.46 -17.91 -6.18
CA LYS A 481 -7.03 -18.93 -7.09
C LYS A 481 -7.30 -20.24 -6.39
N ASN A 482 -6.32 -20.73 -5.64
CA ASN A 482 -6.45 -21.97 -4.91
C ASN A 482 -7.49 -21.87 -3.79
N GLY A 483 -7.62 -20.69 -3.16
CA GLY A 483 -8.67 -20.42 -2.18
C GLY A 483 -10.06 -20.40 -2.81
N VAL A 484 -10.28 -19.58 -3.84
CA VAL A 484 -11.62 -19.29 -4.39
C VAL A 484 -12.18 -20.46 -5.21
N GLY A 485 -11.34 -21.18 -5.96
CA GLY A 485 -11.80 -22.35 -6.71
C GLY A 485 -12.89 -22.05 -7.74
N ARG A 486 -12.92 -20.86 -8.35
CA ARG A 486 -13.99 -20.48 -9.29
C ARG A 486 -13.90 -21.31 -10.58
N PRO A 487 -14.99 -21.99 -11.00
CA PRO A 487 -15.05 -22.65 -12.31
C PRO A 487 -14.85 -21.67 -13.46
N ARG A 488 -14.14 -22.11 -14.50
CA ARG A 488 -13.96 -21.36 -15.75
C ARG A 488 -15.22 -21.39 -16.62
N PRO A 489 -15.40 -20.43 -17.56
CA PRO A 489 -16.53 -20.44 -18.50
C PRO A 489 -16.63 -21.71 -19.36
N ASP A 490 -15.52 -22.41 -19.59
CA ASP A 490 -15.42 -23.66 -20.36
C ASP A 490 -15.47 -24.93 -19.48
N PHE A 491 -15.83 -24.81 -18.20
CA PHE A 491 -15.73 -25.88 -17.21
C PHE A 491 -16.54 -27.13 -17.57
N PHE A 492 -17.70 -27.00 -18.22
CA PHE A 492 -18.53 -28.14 -18.63
C PHE A 492 -17.73 -29.17 -19.43
N TRP A 493 -16.96 -28.73 -20.44
CA TRP A 493 -16.20 -29.62 -21.32
C TRP A 493 -14.96 -30.22 -20.65
N ARG A 494 -14.44 -29.54 -19.62
CA ARG A 494 -13.35 -30.06 -18.77
C ARG A 494 -13.84 -31.18 -17.86
N CYS A 495 -15.05 -31.02 -17.31
CA CYS A 495 -15.68 -31.96 -16.39
C CYS A 495 -16.29 -33.18 -17.11
N PHE A 496 -16.93 -32.95 -18.27
CA PHE A 496 -17.66 -33.95 -19.06
C PHE A 496 -17.18 -33.99 -20.53
N PRO A 497 -16.04 -34.63 -20.83
CA PRO A 497 -15.50 -34.69 -22.20
C PRO A 497 -16.43 -35.38 -23.21
N ASP A 498 -17.32 -36.26 -22.76
CA ASP A 498 -18.34 -36.95 -23.57
C ASP A 498 -19.65 -36.15 -23.71
N GLY A 499 -19.73 -34.97 -23.10
CA GLY A 499 -20.91 -34.09 -23.13
C GLY A 499 -22.10 -34.59 -22.30
N LYS A 500 -21.90 -35.61 -21.44
CA LYS A 500 -22.96 -36.16 -20.59
C LYS A 500 -22.76 -35.72 -19.14
N PRO A 501 -23.57 -34.79 -18.63
CA PRO A 501 -23.44 -34.34 -17.25
C PRO A 501 -23.89 -35.43 -16.27
N ASN A 502 -23.16 -35.54 -15.16
CA ASN A 502 -23.47 -36.43 -14.05
C ASN A 502 -23.49 -35.63 -12.76
N PHE A 503 -24.47 -35.92 -11.89
CA PHE A 503 -24.70 -35.18 -10.65
C PHE A 503 -24.88 -36.13 -9.48
N ASN A 504 -24.50 -35.65 -8.31
CA ASN A 504 -24.79 -36.33 -7.06
C ASN A 504 -26.27 -36.15 -6.72
N ASN A 505 -27.00 -37.26 -6.58
CA ASN A 505 -28.43 -37.27 -6.27
C ASN A 505 -28.77 -36.66 -4.90
N VAL A 506 -27.78 -36.53 -4.00
CA VAL A 506 -27.96 -35.97 -2.66
C VAL A 506 -27.62 -34.48 -2.63
N THR A 507 -26.44 -34.09 -3.12
CA THR A 507 -25.98 -32.70 -3.03
C THR A 507 -26.36 -31.84 -4.23
N GLY A 508 -26.69 -32.45 -5.37
CA GLY A 508 -26.88 -31.75 -6.64
C GLY A 508 -25.59 -31.27 -7.31
N ASP A 509 -24.42 -31.62 -6.74
CA ASP A 509 -23.11 -31.21 -7.24
C ASP A 509 -22.67 -32.07 -8.42
N VAL A 510 -21.82 -31.54 -9.30
CA VAL A 510 -21.28 -32.27 -10.44
C VAL A 510 -20.34 -33.40 -10.02
N ILE A 511 -20.41 -34.52 -10.73
CA ILE A 511 -19.45 -35.64 -10.62
C ILE A 511 -18.66 -35.69 -11.92
N CYS A 512 -17.50 -35.02 -11.94
CA CYS A 512 -16.64 -35.00 -13.11
C CYS A 512 -15.95 -36.34 -13.37
N HIS A 513 -15.86 -36.74 -14.63
CA HIS A 513 -15.13 -37.93 -15.09
C HIS A 513 -14.08 -37.63 -16.17
N GLY A 514 -13.79 -36.36 -16.42
CA GLY A 514 -12.66 -35.92 -17.24
C GLY A 514 -11.29 -36.14 -16.59
N GLU A 515 -10.24 -35.70 -17.28
CA GLU A 515 -8.87 -35.80 -16.77
C GLU A 515 -8.66 -34.90 -15.54
N ARG A 516 -8.09 -35.45 -14.46
CA ARG A 516 -7.90 -34.74 -13.18
C ARG A 516 -7.11 -33.44 -13.31
N SER A 517 -6.07 -33.42 -14.16
CA SER A 517 -5.24 -32.23 -14.40
C SER A 517 -6.04 -31.09 -15.05
N VAL A 518 -6.91 -31.44 -16.02
CA VAL A 518 -7.76 -30.51 -16.77
C VAL A 518 -8.89 -29.98 -15.90
N ILE A 519 -9.49 -30.83 -15.05
CA ILE A 519 -10.49 -30.45 -14.06
C ILE A 519 -9.88 -29.52 -13.01
N LYS A 520 -8.69 -29.85 -12.48
CA LYS A 520 -7.95 -29.00 -11.54
C LYS A 520 -7.76 -27.60 -12.10
N GLU A 521 -7.34 -27.48 -13.36
CA GLU A 521 -7.21 -26.19 -14.03
C GLU A 521 -8.55 -25.51 -14.28
N GLY A 522 -9.63 -26.27 -14.46
CA GLY A 522 -11.00 -25.78 -14.60
C GLY A 522 -11.51 -25.00 -13.39
N TYR A 523 -11.00 -25.25 -12.18
CA TYR A 523 -11.36 -24.52 -10.96
C TYR A 523 -10.47 -23.30 -10.65
N LYS A 524 -9.51 -22.96 -11.53
CA LYS A 524 -8.56 -21.86 -11.31
C LYS A 524 -8.89 -20.60 -12.13
N SER A 525 -10.15 -20.18 -12.16
CA SER A 525 -10.58 -19.01 -12.94
C SER A 525 -10.24 -17.67 -12.27
N PHE A 526 -10.57 -17.47 -11.00
CA PHE A 526 -10.44 -16.16 -10.35
C PHE A 526 -9.25 -16.10 -9.40
N PRO A 527 -8.40 -15.05 -9.44
CA PRO A 527 -8.26 -14.06 -10.51
C PRO A 527 -7.44 -14.59 -11.70
N SER A 528 -7.45 -13.88 -12.83
CA SER A 528 -6.67 -14.29 -14.01
C SER A 528 -5.16 -14.05 -13.83
N GLY A 529 -4.37 -15.13 -13.87
CA GLY A 529 -2.91 -15.06 -13.74
C GLY A 529 -2.18 -14.48 -14.95
N HIS A 530 -2.75 -14.61 -16.15
CA HIS A 530 -2.20 -13.96 -17.35
C HIS A 530 -2.36 -12.44 -17.25
N SER A 531 -3.55 -11.99 -16.82
CA SER A 531 -3.83 -10.57 -16.62
C SER A 531 -2.95 -10.00 -15.51
N SER A 532 -2.93 -10.62 -14.32
CA SER A 532 -2.15 -10.10 -13.19
C SER A 532 -0.65 -10.08 -13.47
N GLY A 533 -0.09 -11.15 -14.03
CA GLY A 533 1.33 -11.18 -14.41
C GLY A 533 1.70 -10.16 -15.48
N ALA A 534 0.85 -9.97 -16.51
CA ALA A 534 1.10 -8.99 -17.57
C ALA A 534 1.05 -7.56 -17.03
N PHE A 535 0.03 -7.20 -16.24
CA PHE A 535 -0.09 -5.88 -15.62
C PHE A 535 1.01 -5.64 -14.56
N ALA A 536 1.49 -6.68 -13.87
CA ALA A 536 2.61 -6.54 -12.94
C ALA A 536 3.93 -6.17 -13.63
N GLY A 537 4.29 -6.86 -14.72
CA GLY A 537 5.53 -6.60 -15.45
C GLY A 537 5.44 -5.37 -16.35
N LEU A 538 4.43 -5.31 -17.22
CA LEU A 538 4.26 -4.20 -18.17
C LEU A 538 3.76 -2.92 -17.50
N GLY A 539 3.01 -3.02 -16.40
CA GLY A 539 2.66 -1.86 -15.57
C GLY A 539 3.89 -1.26 -14.88
N PHE A 540 4.80 -2.10 -14.37
CA PHE A 540 6.09 -1.63 -13.85
C PHE A 540 6.91 -0.95 -14.96
N LEU A 541 6.97 -1.55 -16.16
CA LEU A 541 7.63 -0.94 -17.31
C LEU A 541 7.00 0.41 -17.69
N ALA A 542 5.67 0.54 -17.66
CA ALA A 542 4.97 1.79 -17.93
C ALA A 542 5.36 2.88 -16.93
N TRP A 543 5.34 2.57 -15.63
CA TRP A 543 5.81 3.48 -14.58
C TRP A 543 7.27 3.89 -14.79
N TYR A 544 8.15 2.93 -15.08
CA TYR A 544 9.56 3.16 -15.35
C TYR A 544 9.78 4.08 -16.57
N LEU A 545 9.10 3.82 -17.69
CA LEU A 545 9.18 4.67 -18.89
C LEU A 545 8.64 6.08 -18.61
N ALA A 546 7.59 6.22 -17.80
CA ALA A 546 7.03 7.52 -17.44
C ALA A 546 8.06 8.41 -16.75
N GLY A 547 8.83 7.84 -15.80
CA GLY A 547 9.94 8.53 -15.14
C GLY A 547 11.09 8.83 -16.11
N LYS A 548 11.55 7.84 -16.89
CA LYS A 548 12.72 8.02 -17.77
C LYS A 548 12.49 9.00 -18.93
N LEU A 549 11.28 9.06 -19.46
CA LEU A 549 10.92 9.97 -20.54
C LEU A 549 10.54 11.38 -20.03
N LYS A 550 10.41 11.57 -18.70
CA LYS A 550 9.80 12.76 -18.09
C LYS A 550 8.45 13.05 -18.76
N ALA A 551 7.57 12.04 -18.79
CA ALA A 551 6.34 12.07 -19.56
C ALA A 551 5.37 13.18 -19.10
N PHE A 552 5.45 13.56 -17.82
CA PHE A 552 4.59 14.59 -17.21
C PHE A 552 5.26 15.97 -17.07
N LYS A 553 6.39 16.21 -17.74
CA LYS A 553 7.01 17.53 -17.75
C LYS A 553 6.07 18.53 -18.44
N ARG A 554 5.95 19.75 -17.89
CA ARG A 554 5.04 20.81 -18.35
C ARG A 554 5.25 21.28 -19.80
N GLU A 555 6.35 20.89 -20.45
CA GLU A 555 6.64 21.15 -21.87
C GLU A 555 5.64 20.50 -22.85
N GLY A 556 4.85 19.51 -22.40
CA GLY A 556 3.64 19.09 -23.13
C GLY A 556 3.84 18.13 -24.31
N HIS A 557 4.88 17.30 -24.32
CA HIS A 557 5.11 16.33 -25.40
C HIS A 557 4.28 15.04 -25.26
N ILE A 558 3.06 15.03 -25.83
CA ILE A 558 2.11 13.90 -25.73
C ILE A 558 2.64 12.57 -26.29
N ALA A 559 3.57 12.60 -27.26
CA ALA A 559 4.17 11.38 -27.81
C ALA A 559 4.86 10.50 -26.74
N LYS A 560 5.37 11.12 -25.66
CA LYS A 560 5.93 10.39 -24.52
C LYS A 560 4.88 9.55 -23.80
N LEU A 561 3.66 10.06 -23.68
CA LEU A 561 2.55 9.33 -23.08
C LEU A 561 2.15 8.12 -23.93
N CYS A 562 2.19 8.22 -25.26
CA CYS A 562 1.93 7.07 -26.14
C CYS A 562 2.92 5.92 -25.87
N LEU A 563 4.21 6.23 -25.65
CA LEU A 563 5.22 5.22 -25.30
C LEU A 563 5.00 4.62 -23.90
N VAL A 564 4.50 5.41 -22.94
CA VAL A 564 4.15 4.96 -21.59
C VAL A 564 2.91 4.05 -21.59
N PHE A 565 1.91 4.37 -22.41
CA PHE A 565 0.68 3.58 -22.51
C PHE A 565 0.84 2.31 -23.35
N LEU A 566 1.87 2.21 -24.21
CA LEU A 566 2.08 1.04 -25.06
C LEU A 566 2.23 -0.28 -24.25
N PRO A 567 3.05 -0.38 -23.19
CA PRO A 567 3.07 -1.55 -22.31
C PRO A 567 1.70 -1.89 -21.70
N LEU A 568 0.93 -0.88 -21.27
CA LEU A 568 -0.41 -1.09 -20.71
C LEU A 568 -1.42 -1.58 -21.75
N LEU A 569 -1.29 -1.13 -23.00
CA LEU A 569 -2.08 -1.64 -24.12
C LEU A 569 -1.75 -3.12 -24.38
N VAL A 570 -0.46 -3.49 -24.40
CA VAL A 570 -0.05 -4.90 -24.56
C VAL A 570 -0.58 -5.76 -23.41
N ALA A 571 -0.50 -5.28 -22.16
CA ALA A 571 -1.08 -5.98 -21.01
C ALA A 571 -2.59 -6.17 -21.16
N SER A 572 -3.28 -5.13 -21.63
CA SER A 572 -4.73 -5.15 -21.89
C SER A 572 -5.09 -6.15 -23.00
N LEU A 573 -4.30 -6.26 -24.06
CA LEU A 573 -4.52 -7.24 -25.13
C LEU A 573 -4.32 -8.68 -24.64
N VAL A 574 -3.30 -8.92 -23.80
CA VAL A 574 -3.12 -10.23 -23.14
C VAL A 574 -4.33 -10.54 -22.25
N ALA A 575 -4.81 -9.56 -21.49
CA ALA A 575 -5.99 -9.69 -20.64
C ALA A 575 -7.28 -9.99 -21.43
N VAL A 576 -7.55 -9.23 -22.50
CA VAL A 576 -8.72 -9.42 -23.38
C VAL A 576 -8.71 -10.81 -24.03
N SER A 577 -7.54 -11.30 -24.44
CA SER A 577 -7.42 -12.65 -25.02
C SER A 577 -7.95 -13.76 -24.10
N ARG A 578 -7.94 -13.55 -22.77
CA ARG A 578 -8.47 -14.54 -21.80
C ARG A 578 -9.99 -14.61 -21.78
N VAL A 579 -10.65 -13.50 -22.10
CA VAL A 579 -12.11 -13.46 -22.26
C VAL A 579 -12.49 -14.04 -23.62
N ASP A 580 -11.76 -13.65 -24.68
CA ASP A 580 -11.98 -14.14 -26.05
C ASP A 580 -11.73 -15.64 -26.22
N ASP A 581 -10.86 -16.21 -25.39
CA ASP A 581 -10.60 -17.65 -25.36
C ASP A 581 -11.56 -18.42 -24.44
N TYR A 582 -12.47 -17.75 -23.74
CA TYR A 582 -13.37 -18.33 -22.73
C TYR A 582 -12.66 -19.01 -21.54
N TRP A 583 -11.40 -18.64 -21.29
CA TRP A 583 -10.63 -19.15 -20.16
C TRP A 583 -11.01 -18.48 -18.84
N HIS A 584 -11.50 -17.23 -18.91
CA HIS A 584 -11.77 -16.40 -17.74
C HIS A 584 -13.01 -15.54 -17.96
N HIS A 585 -13.73 -15.27 -16.88
CA HIS A 585 -14.75 -14.23 -16.88
C HIS A 585 -14.09 -12.86 -16.88
N TRP A 586 -14.79 -11.83 -17.35
CA TRP A 586 -14.24 -10.47 -17.38
C TRP A 586 -13.87 -9.94 -15.99
N GLN A 587 -14.58 -10.35 -14.93
CA GLN A 587 -14.25 -9.96 -13.55
C GLN A 587 -12.92 -10.54 -13.11
N ASP A 588 -12.60 -11.78 -13.52
CA ASP A 588 -11.35 -12.45 -13.17
C ASP A 588 -10.16 -11.70 -13.78
N VAL A 589 -10.34 -11.24 -15.03
CA VAL A 589 -9.33 -10.48 -15.78
C VAL A 589 -9.14 -9.08 -15.20
N PHE A 590 -10.25 -8.39 -14.88
CA PHE A 590 -10.22 -7.06 -14.27
C PHE A 590 -9.56 -7.08 -12.88
N ALA A 591 -9.97 -8.01 -12.01
CA ALA A 591 -9.37 -8.16 -10.69
C ALA A 591 -7.88 -8.51 -10.77
N GLY A 592 -7.50 -9.41 -11.70
CA GLY A 592 -6.11 -9.72 -11.96
C GLY A 592 -5.30 -8.48 -12.35
N GLY A 593 -5.83 -7.65 -13.26
CA GLY A 593 -5.19 -6.41 -13.71
C GLY A 593 -4.99 -5.40 -12.57
N ILE A 594 -5.99 -5.22 -11.69
CA ILE A 594 -5.88 -4.38 -10.49
C ILE A 594 -4.76 -4.89 -9.58
N ILE A 595 -4.75 -6.18 -9.24
CA ILE A 595 -3.72 -6.77 -8.38
C ILE A 595 -2.32 -6.50 -8.97
N GLY A 596 -2.14 -6.80 -10.26
CA GLY A 596 -0.85 -6.59 -10.93
C GLY A 596 -0.42 -5.13 -10.95
N LEU A 597 -1.31 -4.20 -11.30
CA LEU A 597 -0.99 -2.77 -11.36
C LEU A 597 -0.69 -2.18 -9.98
N THR A 598 -1.45 -2.57 -8.94
CA THR A 598 -1.22 -2.12 -7.57
C THR A 598 0.14 -2.59 -7.08
N VAL A 599 0.45 -3.87 -7.19
CA VAL A 599 1.75 -4.42 -6.78
C VAL A 599 2.89 -3.76 -7.57
N ALA A 600 2.75 -3.59 -8.89
CA ALA A 600 3.73 -2.92 -9.73
C ALA A 600 4.02 -1.49 -9.26
N SER A 601 2.98 -0.76 -8.89
CA SER A 601 3.09 0.63 -8.41
C SER A 601 3.89 0.69 -7.10
N PHE A 602 3.57 -0.15 -6.12
CA PHE A 602 4.33 -0.23 -4.87
C PHE A 602 5.78 -0.67 -5.09
N CYS A 603 6.02 -1.65 -5.97
CA CYS A 603 7.37 -2.13 -6.28
C CYS A 603 8.21 -1.05 -6.98
N TYR A 604 7.61 -0.28 -7.89
CA TYR A 604 8.28 0.83 -8.58
C TYR A 604 8.66 1.95 -7.60
N LEU A 605 7.71 2.38 -6.76
CA LEU A 605 7.91 3.48 -5.79
C LEU A 605 8.95 3.16 -4.71
N GLN A 606 9.30 1.88 -4.54
CA GLN A 606 10.38 1.50 -3.61
C GLN A 606 11.77 1.90 -4.11
N PHE A 607 11.95 1.96 -5.43
CA PHE A 607 13.25 2.22 -6.07
C PHE A 607 13.31 3.59 -6.75
N PHE A 608 12.18 4.10 -7.22
CA PHE A 608 12.10 5.28 -8.06
C PHE A 608 11.11 6.30 -7.52
N PRO A 609 11.38 7.61 -7.69
CA PRO A 609 10.44 8.67 -7.39
C PRO A 609 9.16 8.58 -8.25
N TYR A 610 8.13 9.33 -7.86
CA TYR A 610 6.93 9.46 -8.67
C TYR A 610 7.30 10.04 -10.04
N PRO A 611 6.71 9.57 -11.16
CA PRO A 611 7.00 10.12 -12.49
C PRO A 611 6.65 11.60 -12.68
N PHE A 612 5.88 12.16 -11.75
CA PHE A 612 5.52 13.57 -11.72
C PHE A 612 6.63 14.45 -11.14
N ASP A 613 7.60 13.85 -10.44
CA ASP A 613 8.72 14.57 -9.84
C ASP A 613 9.72 15.03 -10.90
N ALA A 614 10.32 16.20 -10.70
CA ALA A 614 11.30 16.78 -11.64
C ALA A 614 12.52 15.87 -11.87
N ASP A 615 12.87 15.08 -10.85
CA ASP A 615 14.04 14.21 -10.84
C ASP A 615 13.71 12.72 -11.01
N ALA A 616 12.50 12.40 -11.51
CA ALA A 616 12.05 11.03 -11.78
C ALA A 616 12.93 10.22 -12.77
N ILE A 617 13.93 10.86 -13.40
CA ILE A 617 14.93 10.19 -14.23
C ILE A 617 15.84 9.29 -13.39
N TRP A 618 16.07 9.60 -12.11
CA TRP A 618 17.08 8.95 -11.30
C TRP A 618 16.45 8.05 -10.22
N PRO A 619 17.05 6.86 -9.94
CA PRO A 619 16.63 6.03 -8.81
C PRO A 619 16.96 6.70 -7.47
N HIS A 620 16.30 6.28 -6.40
CA HIS A 620 16.56 6.82 -5.05
C HIS A 620 18.01 6.69 -4.59
N ALA A 621 18.69 5.60 -4.99
CA ALA A 621 20.12 5.42 -4.69
C ALA A 621 21.02 6.52 -5.26
N HIS A 622 20.64 7.17 -6.37
CA HIS A 622 21.42 8.27 -6.93
C HIS A 622 21.49 9.46 -5.96
N PHE A 623 20.36 9.84 -5.36
CA PHE A 623 20.31 10.94 -4.39
C PHE A 623 21.06 10.61 -3.09
N GLN A 624 21.06 9.34 -2.68
CA GLN A 624 21.83 8.88 -1.52
C GLN A 624 23.33 9.01 -1.77
N LEU A 625 23.81 8.56 -2.92
CA LEU A 625 25.22 8.69 -3.29
C LEU A 625 25.65 10.16 -3.44
N LEU A 626 24.78 11.01 -3.98
CA LEU A 626 25.04 12.45 -4.02
C LEU A 626 25.17 13.04 -2.61
N ALA A 627 24.29 12.67 -1.68
CA ALA A 627 24.37 13.11 -0.30
C ALA A 627 25.65 12.63 0.40
N GLU A 628 26.03 11.36 0.22
CA GLU A 628 27.28 10.80 0.75
C GLU A 628 28.51 11.51 0.17
N SER A 629 28.51 11.79 -1.13
CA SER A 629 29.63 12.50 -1.78
C SER A 629 29.80 13.93 -1.25
N ARG A 630 28.69 14.64 -0.97
CA ARG A 630 28.73 15.98 -0.36
C ARG A 630 29.23 15.92 1.08
N SER A 631 28.81 14.93 1.86
CA SER A 631 29.28 14.73 3.24
C SER A 631 30.80 14.51 3.29
N ASN A 632 31.31 13.60 2.46
CA ASN A 632 32.74 13.30 2.40
C ASN A 632 33.56 14.47 1.85
N GLY A 633 32.98 15.29 0.97
CA GLY A 633 33.61 16.52 0.48
C GLY A 633 33.82 17.56 1.58
N ASN A 634 32.82 17.75 2.44
CA ASN A 634 32.91 18.68 3.58
C ASN A 634 33.86 18.20 4.68
N GLU A 635 33.94 16.90 4.96
CA GLU A 635 34.94 16.36 5.91
C GLU A 635 36.38 16.58 5.42
N ASN A 636 36.61 16.45 4.10
CA ASN A 636 37.93 16.71 3.53
C ASN A 636 38.29 18.20 3.47
N SER A 637 37.32 19.11 3.34
CA SER A 637 37.60 20.56 3.39
C SER A 637 37.89 21.04 4.82
N HIS A 638 37.31 20.41 5.85
CA HIS A 638 37.67 20.69 7.24
C HIS A 638 39.06 20.17 7.65
N ASN A 639 39.61 19.20 6.93
CA ASN A 639 40.98 18.70 7.11
C ASN A 639 42.05 19.44 6.27
N MET A 640 41.65 20.38 5.40
CA MET A 640 42.56 21.26 4.65
C MET A 640 42.24 22.72 4.95
N GLY A 641 42.65 23.22 6.12
CA GLY A 641 42.39 24.63 6.45
C GLY A 641 42.85 25.10 7.82
N TRP A 642 44.12 24.91 8.17
CA TRP A 642 44.85 25.81 9.08
C TRP A 642 46.33 25.84 8.67
N THR A 643 46.66 26.65 7.68
CA THR A 643 47.99 27.24 7.53
C THR A 643 47.81 28.75 7.59
N GLU A 644 48.21 29.28 8.74
CA GLU A 644 48.27 30.68 9.11
C GLU A 644 49.35 31.40 8.29
N THR A 645 48.99 32.50 7.60
CA THR A 645 49.83 33.70 7.39
C THR A 645 49.01 34.82 6.72
N ASP A 646 48.80 35.90 7.49
CA ASP A 646 48.80 37.33 7.17
C ASP A 646 48.07 37.92 5.94
N ALA A 647 47.06 38.77 6.20
CA ALA A 647 47.12 40.24 6.05
C ALA A 647 45.76 40.90 5.71
N PHE A 648 45.22 41.62 6.70
CA PHE A 648 44.50 42.92 6.69
C PHE A 648 43.67 43.47 5.49
N HIS A 649 42.53 44.04 5.92
CA HIS A 649 41.74 45.19 5.41
C HIS A 649 40.46 44.98 4.54
N GLU A 650 39.33 45.19 5.24
CA GLU A 650 38.10 45.97 4.91
C GLU A 650 37.18 45.62 3.73
N GLY A 651 35.87 45.57 4.04
CA GLY A 651 34.83 46.00 3.09
C GLY A 651 33.49 45.26 3.14
N ALA A 652 32.58 45.74 3.99
CA ALA A 652 31.15 45.45 4.13
C ALA A 652 30.35 44.88 2.93
N GLY A 653 29.38 44.00 3.24
CA GLY A 653 28.26 43.71 2.33
C GLY A 653 27.41 42.46 2.61
N ALA A 654 27.10 42.13 3.87
CA ALA A 654 26.17 41.04 4.18
C ALA A 654 24.71 41.51 4.10
N VAL A 655 23.98 41.05 3.08
CA VAL A 655 22.51 41.06 3.06
C VAL A 655 22.04 39.69 3.52
N ALA A 656 21.52 39.65 4.75
CA ALA A 656 20.95 38.47 5.37
C ALA A 656 19.62 38.07 4.71
N LEU A 657 19.49 36.82 4.29
CA LEU A 657 18.23 36.12 4.16
C LEU A 657 18.19 35.01 5.22
N ARG A 658 17.16 35.10 6.06
CA ARG A 658 16.88 34.28 7.24
C ARG A 658 16.73 32.81 6.87
N ASP A 659 17.54 31.97 7.50
CA ASP A 659 17.13 30.62 7.90
C ASP A 659 17.60 30.40 9.35
N THR A 660 16.64 30.46 10.26
CA THR A 660 16.83 30.18 11.68
C THR A 660 17.01 28.67 11.88
N SER A 661 18.25 28.19 11.81
CA SER A 661 18.63 26.88 12.37
C SER A 661 20.06 26.79 12.92
N LEU A 662 20.79 27.91 13.01
CA LEU A 662 22.16 27.97 13.52
C LEU A 662 22.25 28.82 14.79
N VAL A 663 21.77 28.31 15.93
CA VAL A 663 22.06 28.88 17.27
C VAL A 663 22.43 27.81 18.31
N LEU A 664 22.49 26.51 17.99
CA LEU A 664 22.76 25.48 19.00
C LEU A 664 24.16 24.85 18.99
N ASP A 665 25.06 25.28 18.09
CA ASP A 665 26.43 24.72 17.99
C ASP A 665 27.55 25.64 18.55
N SER A 666 27.20 26.71 19.27
CA SER A 666 28.18 27.68 19.80
C SER A 666 28.28 27.76 21.33
N MET A 667 27.82 26.76 22.09
CA MET A 667 27.95 26.77 23.57
C MET A 667 28.60 25.51 24.18
N GLU A 668 29.30 24.67 23.41
CA GLU A 668 29.96 23.46 23.94
C GLU A 668 31.51 23.54 24.01
N SER A 669 32.10 24.71 23.81
CA SER A 669 33.54 24.93 24.00
C SER A 669 33.80 26.12 24.94
N GLY A 670 33.71 25.90 26.25
CA GLY A 670 34.29 26.82 27.22
C GLY A 670 33.76 26.77 28.64
N ARG A 671 34.25 25.82 29.46
CA ARG A 671 34.93 26.10 30.74
C ARG A 671 35.34 24.83 31.48
N ARG A 672 36.65 24.56 31.49
CA ARG A 672 37.37 24.03 32.66
C ARG A 672 37.67 25.19 33.61
N PHE A 673 37.80 24.84 34.88
CA PHE A 673 38.06 25.63 36.09
C PHE A 673 36.81 26.08 36.83
#